data_AF-A0A0M0J3I4-F1
#
_entry.id   AF-A0A0M0J3I4-F1
#
_cell.length_a   1.000
_cell.length_b   1.000
_cell.length_c   1.000
_cell.angle_alpha   90.00
_cell.angle_beta   90.00
_cell.angle_gamma   90.00
#
_symmetry.space_group_name_H-M   'P 1'
#
loop_
_entity.id
_entity.type
_entity.pdbx_description
1 polymer ?
#
loop_
_entity_poly.entity_id
_entity_poly.type
_entity_poly.pdbx_seq_one_letter_code
_entity_poly.pdbx_strand_id
1 'polypeptide(L)'
;MAVWGPASDPSWGTGLQVQAPSAGVSEATWFQWPDGTLQTLVSWDGHTATWRTNHRNEELSVVYWDLIGPSAAAPSSARETTPDDDDEEDVPTDDKDKDGDEDKGKDGDLAKIEARLLKGCSEEGTRTKPFSIDKLSADELIEAAAKLVPGNPLYSELQETRGLAWRDVGSTPPPCGREICNEALSDALRAVHMRGNARAFTQEELMQFGVADLAPDHYVQVGGRYYQPEEGTPLEALAERYLILKGLSDGVFKRLLPWVNLNEADIPHSVAHEVSSLRARLFWERKEPFFRDALKATRTDVRRELLKTFNLNRRKAIEAREQAEAGKETPAGEQQPPLTIFQQIGAQLFKEATTPAERLWALVELNRTHRTNEGGSRSASTSLAFSVRFEGELGQDEGGPFRETLETFAAELTAPPLQLLVPVPNGRKDVNGQYEEKGGDVWGRDRYMLNPAVPSAERLRDFELMGAFMGVAIRSEVPLPLVLASTLLKGLVGEPTTLDDYELCDKAKTDLIRRVREALPSLEIGASPLDAELFDDIYSDQFNFALLTSELRAHYHELRPGGRHTPLTYPCRHEWADLAEEFVLHECDAQLAAVRRGLSAILPLGVMSVLTGAEFERLLTGDGDWKVSDLKKNARVEEAHKPEHAKAVAHLWEMLDEMSVEEKALFCRFARGSSRMPPGCKGIMLILRPNSDGPEYLPVAHTCFFLIDLPPYTSKEMCREKFLIAMHNCVTQELV
;
A
#
# COMPACT_ATOMS: atom_id res chain seq x y z
N MET A 1 21.10 -29.17 -21.34
CA MET A 1 21.80 -30.39 -20.91
C MET A 1 22.53 -30.10 -19.61
N ALA A 2 22.02 -30.62 -18.50
CA ALA A 2 22.78 -30.90 -17.28
C ALA A 2 22.15 -32.15 -16.65
N VAL A 3 23.00 -33.04 -16.17
CA VAL A 3 22.82 -34.50 -16.11
C VAL A 3 21.97 -34.89 -14.90
N TRP A 4 20.92 -35.69 -15.12
CA TRP A 4 20.29 -36.49 -14.08
C TRP A 4 21.20 -37.69 -13.77
N GLY A 5 21.74 -37.76 -12.55
CA GLY A 5 22.32 -38.98 -11.99
C GLY A 5 21.29 -39.69 -11.13
N PRO A 6 21.18 -41.03 -11.16
CA PRO A 6 20.17 -41.77 -10.43
C PRO A 6 20.42 -41.69 -8.91
N ALA A 7 19.31 -41.68 -8.17
CA ALA A 7 19.26 -41.72 -6.73
C ALA A 7 19.91 -43.01 -6.18
N SER A 8 21.19 -42.95 -5.83
CA SER A 8 21.85 -43.98 -5.02
C SER A 8 23.20 -43.52 -4.47
N ASP A 9 23.19 -42.67 -3.44
CA ASP A 9 24.27 -42.69 -2.44
C ASP A 9 23.72 -42.26 -1.06
N PRO A 10 23.60 -43.18 -0.08
CA PRO A 10 23.10 -42.88 1.25
C PRO A 10 24.26 -42.51 2.17
N SER A 11 24.88 -41.34 1.97
CA SER A 11 25.73 -40.73 2.98
C SER A 11 25.04 -39.49 3.56
N TRP A 12 23.86 -39.70 4.15
CA TRP A 12 23.25 -38.71 5.03
C TRP A 12 24.10 -38.64 6.29
N GLY A 13 24.99 -37.64 6.34
CA GLY A 13 25.58 -37.20 7.60
C GLY A 13 24.46 -36.72 8.51
N THR A 14 24.04 -37.57 9.44
CA THR A 14 23.20 -37.19 10.57
C THR A 14 23.97 -36.16 11.41
N GLY A 15 23.75 -34.88 11.13
CA GLY A 15 24.35 -33.78 11.87
C GLY A 15 24.90 -32.68 10.98
N LEU A 16 24.04 -31.96 10.26
CA LEU A 16 24.33 -30.57 9.93
C LEU A 16 23.60 -29.68 10.94
N GLN A 17 24.36 -29.04 11.83
CA GLN A 17 23.87 -27.87 12.54
C GLN A 17 23.53 -26.80 11.49
N VAL A 18 22.36 -26.16 11.63
CA VAL A 18 21.93 -25.03 10.79
C VAL A 18 22.94 -23.90 10.97
N GLN A 19 23.94 -23.80 10.09
CA GLN A 19 24.90 -22.70 10.06
C GLN A 19 24.43 -21.65 9.05
N ALA A 20 24.54 -20.38 9.44
CA ALA A 20 24.28 -19.27 8.55
C ALA A 20 25.22 -19.30 7.33
N PRO A 21 24.75 -18.84 6.16
CA PRO A 21 25.63 -18.74 4.99
C PRO A 21 26.81 -17.81 5.28
N SER A 22 28.04 -18.29 5.04
CA SER A 22 29.25 -17.46 5.08
C SER A 22 29.32 -16.54 3.85
N ALA A 23 29.92 -15.35 3.97
CA ALA A 23 30.11 -14.48 2.80
C ALA A 23 30.78 -15.25 1.63
N GLY A 24 30.14 -15.27 0.46
CA GLY A 24 30.61 -16.02 -0.72
C GLY A 24 29.81 -17.28 -1.09
N VAL A 25 28.63 -17.50 -0.50
CA VAL A 25 27.74 -18.61 -0.86
C VAL A 25 27.17 -18.41 -2.28
N SER A 26 27.38 -19.38 -3.18
CA SER A 26 26.84 -19.37 -4.54
C SER A 26 25.33 -19.62 -4.57
N GLU A 27 24.67 -19.14 -5.65
CA GLU A 27 23.30 -19.51 -6.02
C GLU A 27 23.09 -21.03 -5.87
N ALA A 28 21.95 -21.43 -5.28
CA ALA A 28 21.56 -22.82 -4.99
C ALA A 28 22.17 -23.48 -3.74
N THR A 29 22.22 -22.78 -2.61
CA THR A 29 22.52 -23.40 -1.31
C THR A 29 21.27 -23.92 -0.63
N TRP A 30 21.30 -25.19 -0.21
CA TRP A 30 20.17 -25.90 0.38
C TRP A 30 20.29 -25.92 1.91
N PHE A 31 19.20 -25.56 2.57
CA PHE A 31 19.06 -25.54 4.03
C PHE A 31 18.00 -26.55 4.41
N GLN A 32 18.35 -27.48 5.29
CA GLN A 32 17.39 -28.45 5.84
C GLN A 32 17.00 -28.02 7.24
N TRP A 33 15.71 -27.76 7.43
CA TRP A 33 15.15 -27.47 8.74
C TRP A 33 15.11 -28.73 9.62
N PRO A 34 15.06 -28.60 10.96
CA PRO A 34 14.96 -29.75 11.88
C PRO A 34 13.74 -30.65 11.62
N ASP A 35 12.70 -30.13 10.96
CA ASP A 35 11.51 -30.88 10.57
C ASP A 35 11.63 -31.59 9.19
N GLY A 36 12.79 -31.48 8.54
CA GLY A 36 13.08 -32.07 7.23
C GLY A 36 12.61 -31.22 6.04
N THR A 37 12.06 -30.03 6.26
CA THR A 37 11.75 -29.06 5.17
C THR A 37 13.05 -28.60 4.54
N LEU A 38 13.11 -28.56 3.21
CA LEU A 38 14.27 -28.04 2.48
C LEU A 38 13.95 -26.63 1.97
N GLN A 39 14.83 -25.67 2.20
CA GLN A 39 14.75 -24.34 1.59
C GLN A 39 16.01 -24.07 0.78
N THR A 40 15.86 -23.43 -0.36
CA THR A 40 16.96 -23.04 -1.24
C THR A 40 17.07 -21.51 -1.24
N LEU A 41 18.26 -21.00 -0.96
CA LEU A 41 18.60 -19.62 -1.26
C LEU A 41 18.80 -19.49 -2.77
N VAL A 42 17.87 -18.79 -3.42
CA VAL A 42 17.80 -18.58 -4.87
C VAL A 42 18.78 -17.49 -5.26
N SER A 43 18.72 -16.33 -4.58
CA SER A 43 19.65 -15.22 -4.81
C SER A 43 20.00 -14.49 -3.51
N TRP A 44 21.24 -13.97 -3.44
CA TRP A 44 21.75 -13.16 -2.34
C TRP A 44 22.79 -12.16 -2.85
N ASP A 45 22.52 -10.86 -2.73
CA ASP A 45 23.41 -9.77 -3.16
C ASP A 45 24.11 -9.06 -1.99
N GLY A 46 23.91 -9.54 -0.76
CA GLY A 46 24.39 -8.89 0.47
C GLY A 46 23.36 -7.97 1.15
N HIS A 47 22.25 -7.67 0.49
CA HIS A 47 21.19 -6.78 0.95
C HIS A 47 19.78 -7.37 0.79
N THR A 48 19.57 -8.26 -0.17
CA THR A 48 18.29 -8.89 -0.48
C THR A 48 18.47 -10.40 -0.63
N ALA A 49 17.51 -11.18 -0.13
CA ALA A 49 17.51 -12.64 -0.23
C ALA A 49 16.23 -13.16 -0.87
N THR A 50 16.35 -14.04 -1.86
CA THR A 50 15.20 -14.75 -2.44
C THR A 50 15.24 -16.22 -2.04
N TRP A 51 14.14 -16.77 -1.53
CA TRP A 51 14.08 -18.13 -1.02
C TRP A 51 13.02 -18.97 -1.73
N ARG A 52 13.30 -20.27 -1.90
CA ARG A 52 12.35 -21.28 -2.38
C ARG A 52 12.19 -22.38 -1.32
N THR A 53 10.96 -22.76 -0.98
CA THR A 53 10.68 -23.83 -0.01
C THR A 53 10.25 -25.11 -0.72
N ASN A 54 10.75 -26.25 -0.26
CA ASN A 54 10.40 -27.58 -0.71
C ASN A 54 9.85 -28.40 0.48
N HIS A 55 8.58 -28.79 0.38
CA HIS A 55 7.91 -29.60 1.38
C HIS A 55 8.02 -31.10 1.04
N ARG A 56 8.66 -31.86 1.94
CA ARG A 56 8.71 -33.34 2.04
C ARG A 56 8.08 -34.15 0.89
N ASN A 57 8.91 -34.68 -0.02
CA ASN A 57 8.67 -35.91 -0.81
C ASN A 57 7.33 -36.06 -1.57
N GLU A 58 6.63 -34.98 -1.90
CA GLU A 58 5.56 -34.97 -2.90
C GLU A 58 6.12 -34.37 -4.21
N GLU A 59 5.61 -34.82 -5.35
CA GLU A 59 6.15 -34.53 -6.68
C GLU A 59 6.50 -33.05 -6.87
N LEU A 60 7.70 -32.84 -7.41
CA LEU A 60 8.27 -31.60 -7.92
C LEU A 60 7.22 -30.71 -8.65
N SER A 61 6.51 -29.85 -7.93
CA SER A 61 5.85 -28.69 -8.54
C SER A 61 6.91 -27.61 -8.75
N VAL A 62 7.67 -27.80 -9.82
CA VAL A 62 8.69 -26.88 -10.29
C VAL A 62 8.01 -25.66 -10.90
N VAL A 63 8.22 -24.48 -10.31
CA VAL A 63 8.09 -23.21 -11.03
C VAL A 63 9.46 -22.53 -10.94
N TYR A 64 10.18 -22.56 -12.07
CA TYR A 64 11.47 -21.91 -12.27
C TYR A 64 11.28 -20.40 -12.42
N TRP A 65 12.16 -19.62 -11.77
CA TRP A 65 12.79 -18.46 -12.37
C TRP A 65 14.26 -18.53 -11.97
N ASP A 66 15.17 -18.69 -12.95
CA ASP A 66 16.60 -18.35 -12.88
C ASP A 66 17.35 -18.73 -14.18
N LEU A 67 17.99 -17.72 -14.81
CA LEU A 67 19.43 -17.57 -15.09
C LEU A 67 19.71 -16.71 -16.34
N ILE A 68 20.21 -15.49 -16.12
CA ILE A 68 21.18 -14.87 -17.02
C ILE A 68 22.54 -15.50 -16.67
N GLY A 69 23.19 -16.13 -17.65
CA GLY A 69 24.62 -16.45 -17.57
C GLY A 69 25.48 -15.28 -18.10
N PRO A 70 26.71 -15.09 -17.60
CA PRO A 70 27.57 -13.97 -18.00
C PRO A 70 28.09 -14.14 -19.43
N SER A 71 28.05 -13.05 -20.19
CA SER A 71 28.73 -12.89 -21.48
C SER A 71 30.23 -13.08 -21.31
N ALA A 72 30.77 -14.17 -21.88
CA ALA A 72 32.19 -14.33 -22.13
C ALA A 72 32.40 -14.74 -23.61
N ALA A 73 33.05 -13.84 -24.35
CA ALA A 73 33.83 -14.04 -25.57
C ALA A 73 33.26 -14.95 -26.68
N ALA A 74 32.85 -14.32 -27.78
CA ALA A 74 32.72 -14.98 -29.08
C ALA A 74 34.09 -15.50 -29.59
N PRO A 75 34.08 -16.66 -30.27
CA PRO A 75 34.78 -16.76 -31.55
C PRO A 75 33.86 -17.19 -32.70
N SER A 76 34.32 -16.80 -33.88
CA SER A 76 33.73 -16.79 -35.21
C SER A 76 33.27 -18.12 -35.83
N SER A 77 32.48 -17.97 -36.91
CA SER A 77 32.18 -18.89 -38.03
C SER A 77 30.98 -19.83 -37.80
N ALA A 78 30.11 -20.15 -38.75
CA ALA A 78 30.02 -19.87 -40.18
C ALA A 78 28.53 -19.87 -40.60
N ARG A 79 28.23 -19.16 -41.69
CA ARG A 79 26.97 -19.25 -42.45
C ARG A 79 26.80 -20.66 -43.02
N GLU A 80 25.56 -21.14 -43.08
CA GLU A 80 25.06 -21.91 -44.21
C GLU A 80 23.54 -21.74 -44.36
N THR A 81 23.10 -21.73 -45.62
CA THR A 81 21.83 -21.24 -46.15
C THR A 81 21.02 -22.36 -46.80
N THR A 82 19.74 -22.08 -47.11
CA THR A 82 18.87 -22.65 -48.16
C THR A 82 17.91 -23.81 -47.77
N PRO A 83 16.81 -24.07 -48.53
CA PRO A 83 15.45 -23.68 -48.18
C PRO A 83 14.38 -24.75 -48.57
N ASP A 84 13.12 -24.33 -48.69
CA ASP A 84 12.01 -24.91 -49.48
C ASP A 84 11.33 -26.20 -48.94
N ASP A 85 10.01 -26.16 -48.75
CA ASP A 85 9.05 -26.72 -49.71
C ASP A 85 7.59 -26.53 -49.27
N ASP A 86 6.76 -26.34 -50.28
CA ASP A 86 5.33 -26.06 -50.34
C ASP A 86 4.43 -27.17 -49.77
N ASP A 87 3.17 -26.83 -49.44
CA ASP A 87 1.99 -27.46 -50.06
C ASP A 87 0.69 -26.86 -49.48
N GLU A 88 -0.06 -26.19 -50.35
CA GLU A 88 -1.49 -25.91 -50.22
C GLU A 88 -2.28 -27.21 -50.41
N GLU A 89 -3.42 -27.39 -49.72
CA GLU A 89 -4.60 -27.99 -50.34
C GLU A 89 -5.89 -27.73 -49.54
N ASP A 90 -6.83 -27.10 -50.25
CA ASP A 90 -8.26 -27.37 -50.40
C ASP A 90 -9.30 -27.28 -49.26
N VAL A 91 -10.23 -26.36 -49.55
CA VAL A 91 -11.59 -26.19 -49.01
C VAL A 91 -12.54 -27.16 -49.72
N PRO A 92 -13.64 -27.57 -49.06
CA PRO A 92 -14.91 -27.69 -49.77
C PRO A 92 -16.02 -26.85 -49.16
N THR A 93 -16.66 -26.12 -50.05
CA THR A 93 -17.93 -25.40 -49.96
C THR A 93 -19.11 -26.34 -49.83
N ASP A 94 -20.16 -25.93 -49.10
CA ASP A 94 -21.52 -26.40 -49.36
C ASP A 94 -22.54 -25.30 -49.02
N ASP A 95 -23.20 -24.80 -50.05
CA ASP A 95 -24.38 -23.92 -50.04
C ASP A 95 -25.66 -24.76 -49.89
N LYS A 96 -26.60 -24.33 -49.03
CA LYS A 96 -28.05 -24.52 -49.24
C LYS A 96 -28.89 -23.41 -48.60
N ASP A 97 -29.74 -22.83 -49.45
CA ASP A 97 -30.80 -21.85 -49.19
C ASP A 97 -31.95 -22.34 -48.29
N LYS A 98 -32.55 -21.44 -47.48
CA LYS A 98 -33.93 -20.88 -47.67
C LYS A 98 -34.52 -20.18 -46.42
N ASP A 99 -34.97 -18.94 -46.67
CA ASP A 99 -36.20 -18.24 -46.27
C ASP A 99 -36.72 -18.19 -44.81
N GLY A 100 -36.72 -16.96 -44.27
CA GLY A 100 -37.87 -16.27 -43.64
C GLY A 100 -38.29 -16.60 -42.20
N ASP A 101 -38.16 -15.66 -41.26
CA ASP A 101 -39.30 -15.04 -40.53
C ASP A 101 -38.81 -13.96 -39.53
N GLU A 102 -39.70 -13.01 -39.23
CA GLU A 102 -39.51 -11.77 -38.49
C GLU A 102 -39.35 -11.93 -36.96
N ASP A 103 -38.58 -10.99 -36.40
CA ASP A 103 -38.77 -10.29 -35.11
C ASP A 103 -39.12 -11.10 -33.84
N LYS A 104 -38.09 -11.56 -33.11
CA LYS A 104 -38.15 -11.81 -31.66
C LYS A 104 -36.78 -11.61 -30.97
N GLY A 105 -36.71 -10.61 -30.09
CA GLY A 105 -36.04 -10.72 -28.78
C GLY A 105 -34.57 -10.29 -28.67
N LYS A 106 -34.36 -9.01 -28.28
CA LYS A 106 -33.09 -8.36 -27.93
C LYS A 106 -32.29 -8.96 -26.75
N ASP A 107 -32.74 -10.06 -26.14
CA ASP A 107 -32.03 -10.72 -25.02
C ASP A 107 -31.08 -11.86 -25.48
N GLY A 108 -31.21 -12.33 -26.73
CA GLY A 108 -30.39 -13.43 -27.25
C GLY A 108 -28.98 -13.04 -27.70
N ASP A 109 -28.74 -11.76 -27.99
CA ASP A 109 -27.43 -11.26 -28.43
C ASP A 109 -26.52 -10.91 -27.25
N LEU A 110 -27.07 -10.55 -26.09
CA LEU A 110 -26.32 -10.26 -24.87
C LEU A 110 -25.54 -11.47 -24.35
N ALA A 111 -26.16 -12.66 -24.33
CA ALA A 111 -25.47 -13.89 -23.93
C ALA A 111 -24.39 -14.33 -24.94
N LYS A 112 -24.57 -14.01 -26.24
CA LYS A 112 -23.57 -14.28 -27.29
C LYS A 112 -22.40 -13.29 -27.24
N ILE A 113 -22.64 -12.04 -26.85
CA ILE A 113 -21.63 -11.01 -26.63
C ILE A 113 -20.84 -11.33 -25.35
N GLU A 114 -21.52 -11.69 -24.26
CA GLU A 114 -20.92 -12.15 -23.00
C GLU A 114 -20.06 -13.41 -23.21
N ALA A 115 -20.55 -14.39 -23.99
CA ALA A 115 -19.78 -15.57 -24.38
C ALA A 115 -18.58 -15.24 -25.30
N ARG A 116 -18.66 -14.20 -26.14
CA ARG A 116 -17.54 -13.74 -26.99
C ARG A 116 -16.48 -12.97 -26.21
N LEU A 117 -16.87 -12.18 -25.21
CA LEU A 117 -15.97 -11.45 -24.31
C LEU A 117 -15.26 -12.40 -23.33
N LEU A 118 -15.94 -13.45 -22.86
CA LEU A 118 -15.38 -14.43 -21.92
C LEU A 118 -14.60 -15.58 -22.62
N LYS A 119 -14.89 -15.94 -23.87
CA LYS A 119 -14.12 -16.96 -24.63
C LYS A 119 -12.67 -16.57 -24.93
N GLY A 120 -12.26 -15.33 -24.65
CA GLY A 120 -10.85 -14.94 -24.64
C GLY A 120 -10.06 -15.43 -23.41
N CYS A 121 -10.71 -16.08 -22.43
CA CYS A 121 -10.11 -16.37 -21.13
C CYS A 121 -10.32 -17.79 -20.58
N SER A 122 -10.89 -18.75 -21.31
CA SER A 122 -10.92 -20.14 -20.84
C SER A 122 -10.83 -21.18 -21.96
N GLU A 123 -9.98 -22.17 -21.68
CA GLU A 123 -9.80 -23.48 -22.32
C GLU A 123 -8.72 -23.64 -23.41
N GLU A 124 -8.12 -24.82 -23.33
CA GLU A 124 -6.81 -25.26 -23.82
C GLU A 124 -6.60 -25.12 -25.34
N GLY A 125 -5.35 -24.81 -25.70
CA GLY A 125 -4.70 -25.47 -26.84
C GLY A 125 -4.93 -24.95 -28.26
N THR A 126 -5.69 -23.89 -28.53
CA THR A 126 -5.85 -23.40 -29.92
C THR A 126 -5.51 -21.91 -30.08
N ARG A 127 -4.71 -21.59 -31.12
CA ARG A 127 -4.29 -20.23 -31.51
C ARG A 127 -5.50 -19.29 -31.58
N THR A 128 -5.75 -18.50 -30.55
CA THR A 128 -6.77 -17.45 -30.57
C THR A 128 -6.18 -16.17 -31.19
N LYS A 129 -6.82 -15.66 -32.24
CA LYS A 129 -6.50 -14.35 -32.84
C LYS A 129 -6.69 -13.25 -31.78
N PRO A 130 -5.83 -12.21 -31.74
CA PRO A 130 -5.94 -11.12 -30.77
C PRO A 130 -7.29 -10.39 -30.92
N PHE A 131 -7.84 -9.98 -29.78
CA PHE A 131 -9.03 -9.14 -29.67
C PHE A 131 -8.78 -7.79 -30.38
N SER A 132 -9.58 -7.46 -31.41
CA SER A 132 -9.51 -6.19 -32.12
C SER A 132 -10.60 -5.28 -31.57
N ILE A 133 -10.18 -4.26 -30.81
CA ILE A 133 -11.01 -3.20 -30.22
C ILE A 133 -11.73 -2.38 -31.30
N ASP A 134 -11.23 -2.43 -32.53
CA ASP A 134 -11.62 -1.57 -33.67
C ASP A 134 -13.03 -1.86 -34.24
N LYS A 135 -13.81 -2.75 -33.61
CA LYS A 135 -15.11 -3.23 -34.10
C LYS A 135 -16.30 -2.98 -33.17
N LEU A 136 -16.08 -2.35 -32.02
CA LEU A 136 -17.17 -1.99 -31.10
C LEU A 136 -17.62 -0.56 -31.38
N SER A 137 -18.94 -0.34 -31.38
CA SER A 137 -19.51 1.00 -31.40
C SER A 137 -19.28 1.71 -30.05
N ALA A 138 -19.32 3.04 -30.05
CA ALA A 138 -19.15 3.85 -28.84
C ALA A 138 -20.17 3.46 -27.74
N ASP A 139 -21.43 3.23 -28.12
CA ASP A 139 -22.49 2.84 -27.19
C ASP A 139 -22.22 1.47 -26.54
N GLU A 140 -21.66 0.51 -27.28
CA GLU A 140 -21.30 -0.83 -26.77
C GLU A 140 -20.09 -0.77 -25.82
N LEU A 141 -19.14 0.13 -26.06
CA LEU A 141 -18.00 0.37 -25.17
C LEU A 141 -18.42 1.02 -23.85
N ILE A 142 -19.32 2.01 -23.92
CA ILE A 142 -19.89 2.69 -22.75
C ILE A 142 -20.72 1.71 -21.92
N GLU A 143 -21.57 0.91 -22.56
CA GLU A 143 -22.42 -0.07 -21.86
C GLU A 143 -21.61 -1.21 -21.24
N ALA A 144 -20.53 -1.65 -21.90
CA ALA A 144 -19.59 -2.62 -21.35
C ALA A 144 -18.80 -2.04 -20.15
N ALA A 145 -18.37 -0.78 -20.22
CA ALA A 145 -17.73 -0.08 -19.10
C ALA A 145 -18.69 0.11 -17.91
N ALA A 146 -19.97 0.45 -18.18
CA ALA A 146 -21.03 0.62 -17.19
C ALA A 146 -21.37 -0.69 -16.45
N LYS A 147 -21.41 -1.83 -17.17
CA LYS A 147 -21.78 -3.14 -16.63
C LYS A 147 -20.65 -3.85 -15.87
N LEU A 148 -19.38 -3.49 -16.11
CA LEU A 148 -18.23 -4.12 -15.47
C LEU A 148 -17.99 -3.67 -14.03
N VAL A 149 -18.69 -2.64 -13.53
CA VAL A 149 -18.70 -2.28 -12.11
C VAL A 149 -20.11 -1.88 -11.67
N PRO A 150 -20.93 -2.83 -11.20
CA PRO A 150 -22.23 -2.51 -10.62
C PRO A 150 -22.04 -1.62 -9.38
N GLY A 151 -22.54 -0.38 -9.43
CA GLY A 151 -22.50 0.57 -8.32
C GLY A 151 -21.21 1.40 -8.18
N ASN A 152 -20.44 1.60 -9.26
CA ASN A 152 -19.27 2.49 -9.20
C ASN A 152 -19.68 3.97 -9.20
N PRO A 153 -19.31 4.76 -8.18
CA PRO A 153 -19.48 6.21 -8.20
C PRO A 153 -18.77 6.86 -9.39
N LEU A 154 -17.74 6.21 -9.96
CA LEU A 154 -17.11 6.68 -11.20
C LEU A 154 -18.09 6.79 -12.36
N TYR A 155 -19.17 5.99 -12.47
CA TYR A 155 -20.09 6.15 -13.62
C TYR A 155 -20.97 7.40 -13.48
N SER A 156 -21.37 7.75 -12.26
CA SER A 156 -22.02 9.03 -11.94
C SER A 156 -21.04 10.21 -12.06
N GLU A 157 -19.83 10.09 -11.49
CA GLU A 157 -18.76 11.11 -11.59
C GLU A 157 -18.26 11.29 -13.04
N LEU A 158 -18.30 10.23 -13.85
CA LEU A 158 -17.91 10.25 -15.26
C LEU A 158 -19.00 10.86 -16.14
N GLN A 159 -20.29 10.65 -15.83
CA GLN A 159 -21.38 11.41 -16.45
C GLN A 159 -21.36 12.90 -16.04
N GLU A 160 -20.85 13.21 -14.85
CA GLU A 160 -20.67 14.58 -14.36
C GLU A 160 -19.54 15.33 -15.09
N THR A 161 -18.61 14.66 -15.77
CA THR A 161 -17.47 15.31 -16.46
C THR A 161 -17.77 16.04 -17.78
N ARG A 162 -19.04 16.34 -18.09
CA ARG A 162 -19.36 17.34 -19.12
C ARG A 162 -19.21 18.75 -18.53
N GLY A 163 -18.10 19.40 -18.87
CA GLY A 163 -17.69 20.71 -18.35
C GLY A 163 -16.68 20.54 -17.22
N LEU A 164 -16.47 21.52 -16.37
CA LEU A 164 -15.80 21.35 -15.07
C LEU A 164 -14.26 21.35 -15.06
N ALA A 165 -13.59 22.10 -15.92
CA ALA A 165 -12.33 22.74 -15.52
C ALA A 165 -12.31 24.12 -16.16
N TRP A 166 -11.70 25.10 -15.51
CA TRP A 166 -11.65 26.48 -16.03
C TRP A 166 -10.20 26.87 -16.19
N ARG A 167 -9.82 27.22 -17.43
CA ARG A 167 -8.46 27.64 -17.77
C ARG A 167 -8.37 29.16 -17.83
N ASP A 168 -7.27 29.71 -17.32
CA ASP A 168 -6.93 31.13 -17.46
C ASP A 168 -6.47 31.40 -18.90
N VAL A 169 -7.15 32.32 -19.57
CA VAL A 169 -6.86 32.70 -20.97
C VAL A 169 -6.20 34.08 -21.07
N GLY A 170 -5.79 34.67 -19.94
CA GLY A 170 -5.01 35.89 -19.86
C GLY A 170 -5.80 37.12 -19.46
N SER A 171 -5.16 38.29 -19.59
CA SER A 171 -5.69 39.60 -19.20
C SER A 171 -6.53 40.29 -20.28
N THR A 172 -6.61 39.70 -21.48
CA THR A 172 -7.42 40.19 -22.60
C THR A 172 -8.57 39.23 -22.86
N PRO A 173 -9.77 39.72 -23.23
CA PRO A 173 -10.90 38.86 -23.53
C PRO A 173 -10.60 37.96 -24.72
N PRO A 174 -11.11 36.71 -24.75
CA PRO A 174 -11.00 35.83 -25.90
C PRO A 174 -11.51 36.49 -27.19
N PRO A 175 -10.89 36.21 -28.35
CA PRO A 175 -11.24 36.84 -29.62
C PRO A 175 -12.65 36.45 -30.12
N CYS A 176 -13.21 35.34 -29.63
CA CYS A 176 -14.56 34.87 -29.88
C CYS A 176 -15.09 34.16 -28.63
N GLY A 177 -16.43 34.10 -28.51
CA GLY A 177 -17.09 33.48 -27.38
C GLY A 177 -18.16 34.35 -26.73
N ARG A 178 -18.85 33.81 -25.74
CA ARG A 178 -19.89 34.53 -24.98
C ARG A 178 -19.43 34.76 -23.53
N GLU A 179 -19.45 36.02 -23.10
CA GLU A 179 -19.19 36.35 -21.71
C GLU A 179 -20.36 35.92 -20.79
N ILE A 180 -20.04 35.21 -19.72
CA ILE A 180 -20.93 34.87 -18.63
C ILE A 180 -20.69 35.88 -17.51
N CYS A 181 -21.59 36.86 -17.38
CA CYS A 181 -21.57 37.79 -16.26
C CYS A 181 -22.28 37.16 -15.06
N ASN A 182 -21.54 36.48 -14.19
CA ASN A 182 -22.09 35.81 -13.02
C ASN A 182 -21.19 36.04 -11.80
N GLU A 183 -21.65 36.83 -10.83
CA GLU A 183 -20.87 37.18 -9.64
C GLU A 183 -20.55 35.96 -8.76
N ALA A 184 -21.50 35.05 -8.56
CA ALA A 184 -21.31 33.85 -7.75
C ALA A 184 -20.23 32.92 -8.35
N LEU A 185 -20.30 32.68 -9.67
CA LEU A 185 -19.28 31.91 -10.39
C LEU A 185 -17.92 32.65 -10.40
N SER A 186 -17.93 33.97 -10.55
CA SER A 186 -16.70 34.78 -10.55
C SER A 186 -16.01 34.77 -9.18
N ASP A 187 -16.78 34.87 -8.10
CA ASP A 187 -16.26 34.80 -6.73
C ASP A 187 -15.81 33.38 -6.37
N ALA A 188 -16.52 32.35 -6.83
CA ALA A 188 -16.11 30.96 -6.67
C ALA A 188 -14.79 30.67 -7.40
N LEU A 189 -14.63 31.13 -8.65
CA LEU A 189 -13.37 31.04 -9.39
C LEU A 189 -12.25 31.86 -8.74
N ARG A 190 -12.55 33.04 -8.17
CA ARG A 190 -11.57 33.85 -7.43
C ARG A 190 -11.06 33.14 -6.17
N ALA A 191 -11.95 32.47 -5.44
CA ALA A 191 -11.60 31.71 -4.24
C ALA A 191 -10.78 30.45 -4.55
N VAL A 192 -10.97 29.85 -5.73
CA VAL A 192 -10.21 28.69 -6.24
C VAL A 192 -8.81 29.10 -6.71
N HIS A 193 -8.69 30.25 -7.37
CA HIS A 193 -7.39 30.77 -7.80
C HIS A 193 -6.42 30.86 -6.62
N MET A 194 -6.87 31.30 -5.44
CA MET A 194 -6.08 31.35 -4.19
C MET A 194 -5.48 29.99 -3.73
N ARG A 195 -5.92 28.85 -4.27
CA ARG A 195 -5.52 27.49 -3.85
C ARG A 195 -4.65 26.72 -4.86
N GLY A 196 -4.25 27.32 -5.98
CA GLY A 196 -3.23 26.76 -6.89
C GLY A 196 -3.63 25.55 -7.76
N ASN A 197 -4.85 25.04 -7.69
CA ASN A 197 -5.35 23.96 -8.55
C ASN A 197 -6.55 24.43 -9.38
N ALA A 198 -6.61 24.04 -10.66
CA ALA A 198 -7.81 24.18 -11.49
C ALA A 198 -8.94 23.38 -10.84
N ARG A 199 -9.99 24.05 -10.33
CA ARG A 199 -11.13 23.34 -9.73
C ARG A 199 -12.20 23.09 -10.79
N ALA A 200 -12.67 21.86 -10.77
CA ALA A 200 -13.91 21.43 -11.38
C ALA A 200 -15.11 21.84 -10.52
N PHE A 201 -16.08 22.55 -11.09
CA PHE A 201 -17.39 22.72 -10.45
C PHE A 201 -18.29 21.57 -10.85
N THR A 202 -19.12 20.99 -10.00
CA THR A 202 -20.11 20.00 -10.48
C THR A 202 -21.21 20.67 -11.32
N GLN A 203 -21.95 19.88 -12.10
CA GLN A 203 -23.11 20.40 -12.84
C GLN A 203 -24.17 20.99 -11.88
N GLU A 204 -24.31 20.41 -10.68
CA GLU A 204 -25.20 20.91 -9.64
C GLU A 204 -24.73 22.26 -9.08
N GLU A 205 -23.42 22.44 -8.85
CA GLU A 205 -22.84 23.73 -8.44
C GLU A 205 -23.04 24.80 -9.51
N LEU A 206 -22.81 24.46 -10.79
CA LEU A 206 -23.08 25.38 -11.90
C LEU A 206 -24.57 25.76 -11.99
N MET A 207 -25.48 24.80 -11.79
CA MET A 207 -26.92 25.06 -11.69
C MET A 207 -27.27 25.95 -10.49
N GLN A 208 -26.60 25.78 -9.34
CA GLN A 208 -26.76 26.64 -8.16
C GLN A 208 -26.28 28.08 -8.42
N PHE A 209 -25.23 28.24 -9.24
CA PHE A 209 -24.83 29.57 -9.74
C PHE A 209 -25.79 30.12 -10.80
N GLY A 210 -26.74 29.33 -11.31
CA GLY A 210 -27.66 29.73 -12.38
C GLY A 210 -27.05 29.62 -13.78
N VAL A 211 -26.01 28.81 -13.95
CA VAL A 211 -25.34 28.56 -15.23
C VAL A 211 -25.76 27.18 -15.75
N ALA A 212 -26.79 27.14 -16.61
CA ALA A 212 -27.36 25.90 -17.14
C ALA A 212 -26.81 25.51 -18.53
N ASP A 213 -26.46 26.50 -19.36
CA ASP A 213 -26.09 26.31 -20.77
C ASP A 213 -24.61 26.68 -20.99
N LEU A 214 -23.67 25.97 -20.36
CA LEU A 214 -22.24 26.25 -20.50
C LEU A 214 -21.69 25.65 -21.81
N ALA A 215 -21.10 26.48 -22.67
CA ALA A 215 -20.43 26.05 -23.91
C ALA A 215 -18.90 26.31 -23.82
N PRO A 216 -18.06 25.57 -24.56
CA PRO A 216 -16.60 25.71 -24.50
C PRO A 216 -16.07 27.09 -24.90
N ASP A 217 -16.81 27.82 -25.72
CA ASP A 217 -16.48 29.18 -26.14
C ASP A 217 -16.97 30.24 -25.14
N HIS A 218 -17.68 29.87 -24.09
CA HIS A 218 -18.06 30.80 -23.04
C HIS A 218 -16.84 31.25 -22.24
N TYR A 219 -16.88 32.46 -21.67
CA TYR A 219 -15.81 32.95 -20.80
C TYR A 219 -16.33 33.83 -19.67
N VAL A 220 -15.58 33.96 -18.59
CA VAL A 220 -15.93 34.81 -17.43
C VAL A 220 -14.74 35.67 -17.02
N GLN A 221 -15.01 36.91 -16.63
CA GLN A 221 -13.99 37.82 -16.12
C GLN A 221 -13.87 37.71 -14.59
N VAL A 222 -12.68 37.42 -14.09
CA VAL A 222 -12.38 37.29 -12.67
C VAL A 222 -11.13 38.09 -12.34
N GLY A 223 -11.29 39.17 -11.56
CA GLY A 223 -10.15 39.94 -11.03
C GLY A 223 -9.24 40.55 -12.11
N GLY A 224 -9.79 40.91 -13.28
CA GLY A 224 -9.03 41.47 -14.40
C GLY A 224 -8.41 40.43 -15.35
N ARG A 225 -8.67 39.14 -15.13
CA ARG A 225 -8.31 38.04 -16.05
C ARG A 225 -9.54 37.34 -16.57
N TYR A 226 -9.42 36.66 -17.70
CA TYR A 226 -10.50 35.93 -18.35
C TYR A 226 -10.27 34.43 -18.24
N TYR A 227 -11.36 33.67 -18.09
CA TYR A 227 -11.34 32.22 -17.94
C TYR A 227 -12.32 31.56 -18.89
N GLN A 228 -11.95 30.42 -19.47
CA GLN A 228 -12.83 29.61 -20.34
C GLN A 228 -13.01 28.19 -19.78
N PRO A 229 -14.15 27.53 -20.01
CA PRO A 229 -14.32 26.11 -19.76
C PRO A 229 -13.31 25.30 -20.58
N GLU A 230 -12.63 24.37 -19.93
CA GLU A 230 -11.78 23.38 -20.56
C GLU A 230 -12.68 22.26 -21.12
N GLU A 231 -12.45 21.86 -22.37
CA GLU A 231 -13.12 20.69 -22.94
C GLU A 231 -12.61 19.45 -22.21
N GLY A 232 -13.44 18.90 -21.30
CA GLY A 232 -13.19 17.61 -20.69
C GLY A 232 -13.00 16.53 -21.76
N THR A 233 -12.18 15.52 -21.48
CA THR A 233 -12.09 14.36 -22.39
C THR A 233 -13.46 13.68 -22.43
N PRO A 234 -14.08 13.47 -23.61
CA PRO A 234 -15.38 12.81 -23.70
C PRO A 234 -15.40 11.48 -22.94
N LEU A 235 -16.53 11.18 -22.30
CA LEU A 235 -16.70 9.96 -21.51
C LEU A 235 -16.34 8.71 -22.32
N GLU A 236 -16.72 8.69 -23.59
CA GLU A 236 -16.39 7.65 -24.56
C GLU A 236 -14.88 7.44 -24.66
N ALA A 237 -14.12 8.53 -24.79
CA ALA A 237 -12.67 8.49 -24.88
C ALA A 237 -12.01 8.11 -23.54
N LEU A 238 -12.60 8.47 -22.39
CA LEU A 238 -12.14 8.00 -21.07
C LEU A 238 -12.40 6.49 -20.89
N ALA A 239 -13.57 6.01 -21.31
CA ALA A 239 -13.93 4.59 -21.27
C ALA A 239 -13.03 3.76 -22.21
N GLU A 240 -12.77 4.24 -23.42
CA GLU A 240 -11.81 3.64 -24.36
C GLU A 240 -10.41 3.55 -23.75
N ARG A 241 -9.90 4.66 -23.18
CA ARG A 241 -8.59 4.67 -22.50
C ARG A 241 -8.55 3.68 -21.35
N TYR A 242 -9.59 3.61 -20.53
CA TYR A 242 -9.69 2.65 -19.44
C TYR A 242 -9.64 1.20 -19.95
N LEU A 243 -10.41 0.87 -20.98
CA LEU A 243 -10.45 -0.47 -21.56
C LEU A 243 -9.10 -0.87 -22.19
N ILE A 244 -8.43 0.07 -22.86
CA ILE A 244 -7.07 -0.12 -23.39
C ILE A 244 -6.10 -0.40 -22.25
N LEU A 245 -6.08 0.45 -21.21
CA LEU A 245 -5.20 0.25 -20.05
C LEU A 245 -5.48 -1.07 -19.34
N LYS A 246 -6.75 -1.48 -19.24
CA LYS A 246 -7.14 -2.75 -18.64
C LYS A 246 -6.66 -3.93 -19.47
N GLY A 247 -6.82 -3.88 -20.79
CA GLY A 247 -6.29 -4.89 -21.71
C GLY A 247 -4.76 -4.99 -21.68
N LEU A 248 -4.07 -3.86 -21.60
CA LEU A 248 -2.61 -3.80 -21.43
C LEU A 248 -2.18 -4.40 -20.08
N SER A 249 -2.85 -4.02 -18.99
CA SER A 249 -2.60 -4.58 -17.66
C SER A 249 -2.79 -6.09 -17.66
N ASP A 250 -3.85 -6.61 -18.27
CA ASP A 250 -4.08 -8.05 -18.42
C ASP A 250 -2.93 -8.73 -19.18
N GLY A 251 -2.46 -8.11 -20.27
CA GLY A 251 -1.31 -8.59 -21.04
C GLY A 251 -0.03 -8.63 -20.22
N VAL A 252 0.25 -7.58 -19.44
CA VAL A 252 1.41 -7.50 -18.56
C VAL A 252 1.41 -8.64 -17.55
N PHE A 253 0.31 -8.83 -16.79
CA PHE A 253 0.27 -9.87 -15.75
C PHE A 253 0.17 -11.30 -16.27
N LYS A 254 -0.58 -11.55 -17.34
CA LYS A 254 -0.77 -12.92 -17.85
C LYS A 254 0.33 -13.40 -18.79
N ARG A 255 0.95 -12.48 -19.55
CA ARG A 255 1.87 -12.85 -20.65
C ARG A 255 3.29 -12.37 -20.43
N LEU A 256 3.49 -11.18 -19.89
CA LEU A 256 4.83 -10.59 -19.76
C LEU A 256 5.49 -11.00 -18.44
N LEU A 257 4.84 -10.70 -17.32
CA LEU A 257 5.39 -10.83 -15.96
C LEU A 257 5.95 -12.22 -15.60
N PRO A 258 5.41 -13.35 -16.10
CA PRO A 258 6.08 -14.62 -15.93
C PRO A 258 7.55 -14.52 -16.38
N TRP A 259 7.84 -14.01 -17.58
CA TRP A 259 9.18 -14.01 -18.16
C TRP A 259 10.11 -12.88 -17.65
N VAL A 260 9.69 -12.10 -16.67
CA VAL A 260 10.44 -10.92 -16.19
C VAL A 260 11.08 -11.21 -14.84
N ASN A 261 12.40 -11.07 -14.76
CA ASN A 261 13.11 -11.09 -13.48
C ASN A 261 12.89 -9.77 -12.73
N LEU A 262 11.88 -9.72 -11.87
CA LEU A 262 11.53 -8.51 -11.11
C LEU A 262 12.59 -8.07 -10.09
N ASN A 263 13.61 -8.89 -9.80
CA ASN A 263 14.72 -8.47 -8.94
C ASN A 263 15.62 -7.43 -9.63
N GLU A 264 15.48 -7.24 -10.94
CA GLU A 264 16.23 -6.25 -11.72
C GLU A 264 15.51 -4.89 -11.83
N ALA A 265 14.47 -4.64 -11.02
CA ALA A 265 13.69 -3.41 -11.07
C ALA A 265 14.52 -2.14 -10.79
N ASP A 266 15.61 -2.27 -10.03
CA ASP A 266 16.54 -1.18 -9.71
C ASP A 266 17.58 -0.96 -10.83
N ILE A 267 17.67 -1.84 -11.83
CA ILE A 267 18.60 -1.72 -12.96
C ILE A 267 17.95 -0.85 -14.04
N PRO A 268 18.49 0.35 -14.34
CA PRO A 268 17.97 1.20 -15.40
C PRO A 268 17.94 0.44 -16.74
N HIS A 269 16.85 0.61 -17.50
CA HIS A 269 16.58 -0.03 -18.79
C HIS A 269 16.28 -1.54 -18.77
N SER A 270 16.18 -2.19 -17.61
CA SER A 270 15.69 -3.57 -17.54
C SER A 270 14.18 -3.61 -17.84
N VAL A 271 13.68 -4.76 -18.32
CA VAL A 271 12.23 -4.94 -18.52
C VAL A 271 11.48 -4.82 -17.18
N ALA A 272 12.09 -5.25 -16.08
CA ALA A 272 11.53 -5.10 -14.74
C ALA A 272 11.39 -3.62 -14.36
N HIS A 273 12.40 -2.79 -14.64
CA HIS A 273 12.36 -1.36 -14.39
C HIS A 273 11.22 -0.69 -15.17
N GLU A 274 11.06 -1.02 -16.45
CA GLU A 274 9.97 -0.50 -17.29
C GLU A 274 8.58 -0.95 -16.80
N VAL A 275 8.42 -2.21 -16.39
CA VAL A 275 7.14 -2.68 -15.83
C VAL A 275 6.85 -1.98 -14.51
N SER A 276 7.85 -1.80 -13.66
CA SER A 276 7.73 -1.12 -12.38
C SER A 276 7.50 0.39 -12.54
N SER A 277 8.01 1.05 -13.58
CA SER A 277 7.68 2.46 -13.89
C SER A 277 6.21 2.64 -14.29
N LEU A 278 5.58 1.59 -14.82
CA LEU A 278 4.15 1.56 -15.15
C LEU A 278 3.25 1.23 -13.96
N ARG A 279 3.78 1.00 -12.75
CA ARG A 279 3.00 0.59 -11.57
C ARG A 279 1.71 1.39 -11.38
N ALA A 280 1.73 2.72 -11.47
CA ALA A 280 0.55 3.56 -11.25
C ALA A 280 -0.55 3.39 -12.33
N ARG A 281 -0.20 2.81 -13.48
CA ARG A 281 -1.11 2.55 -14.63
C ARG A 281 -1.59 1.10 -14.68
N LEU A 282 -1.05 0.23 -13.84
CA LEU A 282 -1.42 -1.18 -13.73
C LEU A 282 -2.55 -1.33 -12.70
N PHE A 283 -3.57 -2.10 -13.05
CA PHE A 283 -4.77 -2.24 -12.23
C PHE A 283 -4.55 -3.12 -11.00
N TRP A 284 -5.03 -2.66 -9.85
CA TRP A 284 -4.97 -3.38 -8.57
C TRP A 284 -5.57 -4.79 -8.67
N GLU A 285 -6.66 -4.95 -9.42
CA GLU A 285 -7.36 -6.21 -9.61
C GLU A 285 -6.49 -7.29 -10.28
N ARG A 286 -5.40 -6.88 -10.96
CA ARG A 286 -4.41 -7.79 -11.52
C ARG A 286 -3.16 -7.93 -10.66
N LYS A 287 -2.76 -6.87 -9.97
CA LYS A 287 -1.64 -6.89 -9.01
C LYS A 287 -1.92 -7.78 -7.80
N GLU A 288 -3.10 -7.63 -7.18
CA GLU A 288 -3.41 -8.31 -5.92
C GLU A 288 -3.31 -9.84 -6.04
N PRO A 289 -3.94 -10.49 -7.05
CA PRO A 289 -3.81 -11.95 -7.19
C PRO A 289 -2.36 -12.38 -7.45
N PHE A 290 -1.65 -11.68 -8.33
CA PHE A 290 -0.23 -11.95 -8.61
C PHE A 290 0.64 -11.88 -7.35
N PHE A 291 0.48 -10.80 -6.57
CA PHE A 291 1.18 -10.62 -5.31
C PHE A 291 0.84 -11.73 -4.31
N ARG A 292 -0.45 -12.04 -4.13
CA ARG A 292 -0.89 -13.12 -3.22
C ARG A 292 -0.37 -14.49 -3.65
N ASP A 293 -0.33 -14.77 -4.95
CA ASP A 293 0.20 -16.04 -5.46
C ASP A 293 1.71 -16.15 -5.23
N ALA A 294 2.46 -15.04 -5.38
CA ALA A 294 3.86 -14.98 -4.99
C ALA A 294 4.05 -15.25 -3.48
N LEU A 295 3.22 -14.64 -2.61
CA LEU A 295 3.28 -14.90 -1.18
C LEU A 295 2.99 -16.37 -0.85
N LYS A 296 1.99 -16.98 -1.48
CA LYS A 296 1.68 -18.40 -1.30
C LYS A 296 2.84 -19.28 -1.72
N ALA A 297 3.49 -18.97 -2.86
CA ALA A 297 4.60 -19.75 -3.39
C ALA A 297 5.85 -19.72 -2.50
N THR A 298 6.09 -18.61 -1.77
CA THR A 298 7.24 -18.49 -0.86
C THR A 298 6.88 -18.79 0.61
N ARG A 299 5.69 -19.33 0.87
CA ARG A 299 5.22 -19.62 2.22
C ARG A 299 5.75 -20.96 2.72
N THR A 300 6.01 -21.05 4.03
CA THR A 300 6.45 -22.28 4.68
C THR A 300 5.48 -22.67 5.78
N ASP A 301 4.52 -23.55 5.50
CA ASP A 301 3.55 -23.98 6.49
C ASP A 301 4.14 -25.04 7.43
N VAL A 302 3.97 -24.84 8.75
CA VAL A 302 4.52 -25.72 9.78
C VAL A 302 3.52 -26.01 10.90
N ARG A 303 3.81 -27.06 11.68
CA ARG A 303 3.06 -27.34 12.92
C ARG A 303 3.33 -26.25 13.95
N ARG A 304 2.33 -25.96 14.79
CA ARG A 304 2.40 -24.92 15.83
C ARG A 304 3.63 -25.06 16.73
N GLU A 305 3.94 -26.28 17.16
CA GLU A 305 5.08 -26.57 18.04
C GLU A 305 6.44 -26.14 17.45
N LEU A 306 6.49 -25.97 16.13
CA LEU A 306 7.69 -25.59 15.40
C LEU A 306 7.78 -24.08 15.16
N LEU A 307 6.74 -23.30 15.48
CA LEU A 307 6.81 -21.85 15.45
C LEU A 307 7.74 -21.33 16.54
N LYS A 308 8.49 -20.26 16.23
CA LYS A 308 9.25 -19.53 17.24
C LYS A 308 8.29 -19.04 18.33
N THR A 309 8.62 -19.29 19.59
CA THR A 309 7.84 -18.79 20.72
C THR A 309 8.59 -17.66 21.40
N PHE A 310 7.95 -16.49 21.51
CA PHE A 310 8.46 -15.36 22.26
C PHE A 310 7.83 -15.30 23.65
N ASN A 311 8.66 -15.16 24.67
CA ASN A 311 8.21 -14.93 26.05
C ASN A 311 8.32 -13.44 26.33
N LEU A 312 7.19 -12.78 26.54
CA LEU A 312 7.10 -11.32 26.61
C LEU A 312 6.63 -10.87 27.97
N ASN A 313 7.26 -9.83 28.51
CA ASN A 313 6.91 -9.23 29.79
C ASN A 313 6.34 -7.82 29.53
N ARG A 314 5.01 -7.70 29.57
CA ARG A 314 4.30 -6.42 29.36
C ARG A 314 4.57 -5.42 30.47
N ARG A 315 4.71 -5.89 31.70
CA ARG A 315 4.97 -5.02 32.86
C ARG A 315 6.29 -4.28 32.69
N LYS A 316 7.34 -4.97 32.24
CA LYS A 316 8.62 -4.34 31.90
C LYS A 316 8.52 -3.37 30.73
N ALA A 317 7.70 -3.67 29.71
CA ALA A 317 7.49 -2.76 28.59
C ALA A 317 6.78 -1.46 29.04
N ILE A 318 5.81 -1.57 29.96
CA ILE A 318 5.13 -0.41 30.58
C ILE A 318 6.14 0.40 31.40
N GLU A 319 6.95 -0.25 32.24
CA GLU A 319 8.01 0.41 33.02
C GLU A 319 9.02 1.14 32.10
N ALA A 320 9.39 0.54 30.96
CA ALA A 320 10.24 1.16 29.95
C ALA A 320 9.67 2.46 29.41
N ARG A 321 8.38 2.44 29.09
CA ARG A 321 7.65 3.59 28.57
C ARG A 321 7.55 4.70 29.62
N GLU A 322 7.13 4.37 30.84
CA GLU A 322 7.01 5.34 31.94
C GLU A 322 8.35 6.01 32.27
N GLN A 323 9.46 5.24 32.27
CA GLN A 323 10.79 5.79 32.51
C GLN A 323 11.22 6.74 31.39
N ALA A 324 10.97 6.37 30.13
CA ALA A 324 11.30 7.17 28.96
C ALA A 324 10.50 8.48 28.90
N GLU A 325 9.20 8.42 29.18
CA GLU A 325 8.32 9.60 29.24
C GLU A 325 8.68 10.55 30.39
N ALA A 326 9.12 10.00 31.53
CA ALA A 326 9.60 10.79 32.66
C ALA A 326 10.98 11.43 32.45
N GLY A 327 11.66 11.15 31.31
CA GLY A 327 13.01 11.64 31.03
C GLY A 327 14.05 11.20 32.06
N LYS A 328 13.79 10.11 32.80
CA LYS A 328 14.69 9.61 33.84
C LYS A 328 15.81 8.82 33.17
N GLU A 329 17.05 9.23 33.43
CA GLU A 329 18.20 8.38 33.10
C GLU A 329 18.16 7.10 33.95
N THR A 330 18.53 5.96 33.34
CA THR A 330 18.56 4.66 34.02
C THR A 330 19.38 4.78 35.31
N PRO A 331 18.86 4.38 36.48
CA PRO A 331 19.57 4.52 37.74
C PRO A 331 20.95 3.85 37.67
N ALA A 332 21.99 4.54 38.15
CA ALA A 332 23.34 4.00 38.22
C ALA A 332 23.36 2.72 39.10
N GLY A 333 23.31 1.55 38.48
CA GLY A 333 23.25 0.25 39.15
C GLY A 333 22.45 -0.82 38.41
N GLU A 334 21.52 -0.46 37.52
CA GLU A 334 20.84 -1.41 36.63
C GLU A 334 21.68 -1.72 35.39
N GLN A 335 21.87 -3.00 35.08
CA GLN A 335 22.75 -3.45 33.98
C GLN A 335 22.14 -3.26 32.59
N GLN A 336 20.83 -3.01 32.47
CA GLN A 336 20.14 -2.71 31.22
C GLN A 336 18.81 -2.00 31.49
N PRO A 337 18.43 -0.97 30.70
CA PRO A 337 17.12 -0.35 30.80
C PRO A 337 16.00 -1.35 30.48
N PRO A 338 14.80 -1.20 31.06
CA PRO A 338 13.65 -2.01 30.71
C PRO A 338 13.35 -1.91 29.21
N LEU A 339 13.07 -3.06 28.60
CA LEU A 339 12.88 -3.21 27.14
C LEU A 339 11.39 -3.16 26.78
N THR A 340 11.07 -2.51 25.67
CA THR A 340 9.74 -2.59 25.06
C THR A 340 9.45 -4.01 24.54
N ILE A 341 8.21 -4.35 24.21
CA ILE A 341 7.90 -5.67 23.63
C ILE A 341 8.66 -5.90 22.33
N PHE A 342 8.73 -4.87 21.48
CA PHE A 342 9.53 -4.85 20.25
C PHE A 342 10.97 -5.29 20.53
N GLN A 343 11.62 -4.63 21.51
CA GLN A 343 13.02 -4.89 21.82
C GLN A 343 13.23 -6.25 22.50
N GLN A 344 12.26 -6.72 23.30
CA GLN A 344 12.27 -8.07 23.88
C GLN A 344 12.22 -9.15 22.79
N ILE A 345 11.47 -8.94 21.70
CA ILE A 345 11.47 -9.85 20.55
C ILE A 345 12.82 -9.82 19.84
N GLY A 346 13.35 -8.62 19.54
CA GLY A 346 14.67 -8.48 18.93
C GLY A 346 15.76 -9.19 19.72
N ALA A 347 15.79 -9.02 21.04
CA ALA A 347 16.74 -9.68 21.93
C ALA A 347 16.63 -11.21 21.92
N GLN A 348 15.41 -11.75 21.81
CA GLN A 348 15.18 -13.20 21.74
C GLN A 348 15.50 -13.77 20.35
N LEU A 349 15.18 -13.03 19.29
CA LEU A 349 15.38 -13.46 17.91
C LEU A 349 16.86 -13.46 17.53
N PHE A 350 17.59 -12.43 17.95
CA PHE A 350 19.01 -12.25 17.62
C PHE A 350 19.97 -12.74 18.69
N LYS A 351 19.49 -13.45 19.73
CA LYS A 351 20.30 -13.90 20.87
C LYS A 351 21.59 -14.63 20.47
N GLU A 352 21.51 -15.43 19.41
CA GLU A 352 22.61 -16.25 18.89
C GLU A 352 23.15 -15.70 17.55
N ALA A 353 22.62 -14.59 17.06
CA ALA A 353 22.95 -14.02 15.75
C ALA A 353 23.98 -12.88 15.87
N THR A 354 25.24 -13.23 15.66
CA THR A 354 26.38 -12.31 15.78
C THR A 354 26.73 -11.63 14.45
N THR A 355 26.53 -12.31 13.32
CA THR A 355 26.84 -11.79 11.98
C THR A 355 25.60 -11.22 11.26
N PRO A 356 25.77 -10.33 10.25
CA PRO A 356 24.64 -9.87 9.43
C PRO A 356 23.85 -11.00 8.77
N ALA A 357 24.53 -12.05 8.29
CA ALA A 357 23.90 -13.21 7.68
C ALA A 357 23.08 -14.03 8.70
N GLU A 358 23.62 -14.26 9.90
CA GLU A 358 22.88 -14.92 10.99
C GLU A 358 21.64 -14.13 11.41
N ARG A 359 21.71 -12.80 11.40
CA ARG A 359 20.57 -11.94 11.74
C ARG A 359 19.48 -12.01 10.67
N LEU A 360 19.85 -11.90 9.40
CA LEU A 360 18.89 -12.07 8.32
C LEU A 360 18.25 -13.46 8.37
N TRP A 361 19.04 -14.50 8.64
CA TRP A 361 18.53 -15.86 8.82
C TRP A 361 17.55 -15.96 10.00
N ALA A 362 17.84 -15.31 11.12
CA ALA A 362 16.92 -15.26 12.25
C ALA A 362 15.59 -14.58 11.86
N LEU A 363 15.60 -13.54 11.03
CA LEU A 363 14.38 -12.94 10.49
C LEU A 363 13.60 -13.91 9.59
N VAL A 364 14.29 -14.71 8.76
CA VAL A 364 13.64 -15.72 7.89
C VAL A 364 12.87 -16.77 8.70
N GLU A 365 13.21 -17.02 9.97
CA GLU A 365 12.41 -17.88 10.86
C GLU A 365 10.94 -17.42 10.96
N LEU A 366 10.69 -16.11 10.82
CA LEU A 366 9.35 -15.50 10.86
C LEU A 366 8.56 -15.70 9.55
N ASN A 367 9.15 -16.26 8.49
CA ASN A 367 8.43 -16.64 7.27
C ASN A 367 7.64 -17.97 7.46
N ARG A 368 7.88 -18.70 8.55
CA ARG A 368 7.15 -19.94 8.86
C ARG A 368 5.76 -19.60 9.37
N THR A 369 4.73 -20.23 8.81
CA THR A 369 3.34 -19.97 9.16
C THR A 369 2.64 -21.20 9.70
N HIS A 370 1.77 -21.03 10.69
CA HIS A 370 0.82 -22.05 11.12
C HIS A 370 -0.59 -21.56 10.84
N ARG A 371 -1.38 -22.34 10.10
CA ARG A 371 -2.82 -22.10 9.97
C ARG A 371 -3.56 -22.81 11.10
N THR A 372 -4.31 -22.06 11.88
CA THR A 372 -5.28 -22.64 12.80
C THR A 372 -6.43 -23.22 11.99
N ASN A 373 -6.59 -24.55 12.03
CA ASN A 373 -7.81 -25.21 11.59
C ASN A 373 -8.72 -25.32 12.81
N GLU A 374 -9.49 -24.27 13.11
CA GLU A 374 -10.54 -24.41 14.12
C GLU A 374 -11.55 -25.46 13.61
N GLY A 375 -11.68 -26.56 14.35
CA GLY A 375 -12.38 -27.77 13.91
C GLY A 375 -13.77 -27.50 13.35
N GLY A 376 -14.00 -27.89 12.09
CA GLY A 376 -15.32 -28.04 11.47
C GLY A 376 -16.16 -26.76 11.27
N SER A 377 -15.78 -25.63 11.85
CA SER A 377 -16.42 -24.33 11.66
C SER A 377 -15.50 -23.48 10.80
N ARG A 378 -16.03 -22.90 9.72
CA ARG A 378 -15.31 -21.98 8.80
C ARG A 378 -14.89 -20.64 9.45
N SER A 379 -14.61 -20.62 10.74
CA SER A 379 -14.00 -19.49 11.44
C SER A 379 -12.67 -19.12 10.76
N ALA A 380 -12.39 -17.83 10.65
CA ALA A 380 -11.26 -17.26 9.92
C ALA A 380 -9.93 -17.91 10.32
N SER A 381 -9.32 -18.71 9.44
CA SER A 381 -8.01 -19.30 9.69
C SER A 381 -6.96 -18.18 9.76
N THR A 382 -6.54 -17.82 10.97
CA THR A 382 -5.45 -16.84 11.15
C THR A 382 -4.13 -17.56 10.89
N SER A 383 -3.28 -16.97 10.04
CA SER A 383 -1.95 -17.51 9.75
C SER A 383 -0.94 -16.93 10.75
N LEU A 384 -0.53 -17.73 11.73
CA LEU A 384 0.40 -17.30 12.77
C LEU A 384 1.85 -17.43 12.28
N ALA A 385 2.63 -16.35 12.38
CA ALA A 385 4.07 -16.39 12.07
C ALA A 385 4.95 -16.83 13.26
N PHE A 386 4.44 -16.63 14.48
CA PHE A 386 5.10 -17.01 15.73
C PHE A 386 4.07 -17.20 16.84
N SER A 387 4.49 -17.85 17.93
CA SER A 387 3.70 -17.99 19.16
C SER A 387 4.16 -16.98 20.22
N VAL A 388 3.23 -16.53 21.06
CA VAL A 388 3.52 -15.58 22.15
C VAL A 388 3.07 -16.15 23.49
N ARG A 389 3.90 -15.96 24.51
CA ARG A 389 3.56 -16.22 25.92
C ARG A 389 3.83 -14.97 26.74
N PHE A 390 2.80 -14.40 27.34
CA PHE A 390 2.97 -13.29 28.26
C PHE A 390 3.30 -13.82 29.67
N GLU A 391 4.38 -13.31 30.24
CA GLU A 391 4.86 -13.74 31.56
C GLU A 391 3.82 -13.42 32.64
N GLY A 392 3.37 -14.45 33.37
CA GLY A 392 2.39 -14.30 34.45
C GLY A 392 0.93 -14.26 33.99
N GLU A 393 0.65 -14.41 32.69
CA GLU A 393 -0.69 -14.44 32.13
C GLU A 393 -1.04 -15.85 31.62
N LEU A 394 -2.29 -16.28 31.84
CA LEU A 394 -2.79 -17.55 31.29
C LEU A 394 -3.29 -17.32 29.87
N GLY A 395 -2.50 -17.74 28.87
CA GLY A 395 -2.93 -17.70 27.47
C GLY A 395 -4.04 -18.70 27.20
N GLN A 396 -5.25 -18.22 26.88
CA GLN A 396 -6.40 -19.07 26.54
C GLN A 396 -6.53 -19.34 25.04
N ASP A 397 -6.03 -18.45 24.17
CA ASP A 397 -6.30 -18.44 22.72
C ASP A 397 -5.05 -18.72 21.86
N GLU A 398 -5.28 -19.24 20.65
CA GLU A 398 -4.26 -19.58 19.66
C GLU A 398 -3.77 -18.37 18.84
N GLY A 399 -4.59 -17.34 18.63
CA GLY A 399 -4.26 -16.20 17.76
C GLY A 399 -4.31 -14.79 18.38
N GLY A 400 -5.06 -14.59 19.47
CA GLY A 400 -5.17 -13.31 20.17
C GLY A 400 -3.81 -12.70 20.57
N PRO A 401 -2.94 -13.43 21.29
CA PRO A 401 -1.63 -12.91 21.70
C PRO A 401 -0.76 -12.42 20.54
N PHE A 402 -0.81 -13.09 19.38
CA PHE A 402 -0.07 -12.68 18.19
C PHE A 402 -0.57 -11.34 17.63
N ARG A 403 -1.89 -11.18 17.49
CA ARG A 403 -2.50 -9.94 17.00
C ARG A 403 -2.24 -8.76 17.93
N GLU A 404 -2.40 -8.99 19.24
CA GLU A 404 -2.17 -7.97 20.25
C GLU A 404 -0.70 -7.54 20.31
N THR A 405 0.25 -8.46 20.08
CA THR A 405 1.66 -8.11 19.91
C THR A 405 1.88 -7.18 18.71
N LEU A 406 1.26 -7.42 17.56
CA LEU A 406 1.38 -6.54 16.39
C LEU A 406 0.77 -5.14 16.65
N GLU A 407 -0.35 -5.07 17.36
CA GLU A 407 -0.95 -3.78 17.77
C GLU A 407 -0.04 -3.01 18.74
N THR A 408 0.48 -3.69 19.76
CA THR A 408 1.42 -3.08 20.71
C THR A 408 2.69 -2.61 20.01
N PHE A 409 3.19 -3.40 19.06
CA PHE A 409 4.35 -3.06 18.23
C PHE A 409 4.13 -1.76 17.46
N ALA A 410 2.98 -1.60 16.80
CA ALA A 410 2.65 -0.37 16.08
C ALA A 410 2.65 0.86 17.00
N ALA A 411 2.12 0.72 18.22
CA ALA A 411 2.14 1.79 19.23
C ALA A 411 3.58 2.12 19.67
N GLU A 412 4.38 1.10 20.02
CA GLU A 412 5.77 1.27 20.47
C GLU A 412 6.66 1.92 19.40
N LEU A 413 6.46 1.63 18.11
CA LEU A 413 7.24 2.22 17.02
C LEU A 413 7.20 3.75 16.98
N THR A 414 6.08 4.34 17.43
CA THR A 414 5.82 5.79 17.38
C THR A 414 6.11 6.51 18.71
N ALA A 415 6.33 5.76 19.79
CA ALA A 415 6.44 6.27 21.14
C ALA A 415 7.84 6.01 21.76
N PRO A 416 8.29 6.84 22.72
CA PRO A 416 9.46 6.53 23.53
C PRO A 416 9.30 5.20 24.30
N PRO A 417 10.38 4.46 24.59
CA PRO A 417 11.78 4.78 24.28
C PRO A 417 12.22 4.46 22.84
N LEU A 418 11.41 3.76 22.06
CA LEU A 418 11.80 3.22 20.76
C LEU A 418 11.82 4.31 19.66
N GLN A 419 10.68 4.96 19.42
CA GLN A 419 10.51 6.12 18.53
C GLN A 419 11.28 6.00 17.20
N LEU A 420 11.15 4.86 16.52
CA LEU A 420 11.68 4.65 15.16
C LEU A 420 10.92 5.46 14.12
N LEU A 421 9.64 5.74 14.41
CA LEU A 421 8.76 6.58 13.63
C LEU A 421 8.50 7.87 14.39
N VAL A 422 8.64 9.01 13.72
CA VAL A 422 8.37 10.35 14.28
C VAL A 422 7.27 11.03 13.48
N PRO A 423 6.44 11.89 14.11
CA PRO A 423 5.47 12.69 13.38
C PRO A 423 6.17 13.51 12.30
N VAL A 424 5.55 13.62 11.12
CA VAL A 424 6.04 14.51 10.08
C VAL A 424 6.08 15.96 10.58
N PRO A 425 7.01 16.81 10.11
CA PRO A 425 7.08 18.22 10.50
C PRO A 425 5.73 18.96 10.44
N ASN A 426 4.91 18.73 9.41
CA ASN A 426 3.56 19.31 9.27
C ASN A 426 2.63 18.99 10.45
N GLY A 427 2.83 17.85 11.12
CA GLY A 427 2.03 17.38 12.26
C GLY A 427 2.54 17.83 13.63
N ARG A 428 3.70 18.50 13.69
CA ARG A 428 4.31 18.90 14.96
C ARG A 428 3.67 20.18 15.46
N LYS A 429 3.31 20.18 16.74
CA LYS A 429 2.85 21.38 17.45
C LYS A 429 4.06 22.22 17.85
N ASP A 430 3.88 23.53 17.81
CA ASP A 430 4.84 24.51 18.30
C ASP A 430 4.96 24.48 19.83
N VAL A 431 5.84 25.34 20.37
CA VAL A 431 6.08 25.48 21.82
C VAL A 431 4.84 25.88 22.61
N ASN A 432 3.81 26.43 21.96
CA ASN A 432 2.55 26.84 22.57
C ASN A 432 1.46 25.77 22.44
N GLY A 433 1.79 24.60 21.90
CA GLY A 433 0.84 23.51 21.67
C GLY A 433 -0.15 23.79 20.54
N GLN A 434 0.10 24.82 19.72
CA GLN A 434 -0.66 25.13 18.52
C GLN A 434 0.05 24.48 17.33
N TYR A 435 -0.70 24.11 16.28
CA TYR A 435 -0.03 23.85 15.00
C TYR A 435 0.58 25.17 14.55
N GLU A 436 1.81 25.15 14.00
CA GLU A 436 2.39 26.38 13.44
C GLU A 436 1.34 27.09 12.58
N GLU A 437 1.15 28.40 12.76
CA GLU A 437 0.20 29.27 12.03
C GLU A 437 0.54 29.42 10.52
N LYS A 438 1.10 28.38 9.90
CA LYS A 438 1.33 28.28 8.46
C LYS A 438 -0.02 27.95 7.82
N GLY A 439 -0.76 29.02 7.52
CA GLY A 439 -2.16 28.99 7.08
C GLY A 439 -2.49 28.01 5.94
N GLY A 440 -3.76 27.59 5.90
CA GLY A 440 -4.34 26.75 4.85
C GLY A 440 -4.35 25.26 5.15
N ASP A 441 -5.11 24.51 4.35
CA ASP A 441 -5.29 23.06 4.40
C ASP A 441 -3.92 22.32 4.24
N VAL A 442 -3.15 22.16 5.33
CA VAL A 442 -1.91 21.34 5.30
C VAL A 442 -2.30 19.88 5.50
N TRP A 443 -2.08 19.08 4.45
CA TRP A 443 -2.40 17.65 4.40
C TRP A 443 -1.31 16.81 5.09
N GLY A 444 -1.66 15.59 5.52
CA GLY A 444 -0.70 14.60 6.04
C GLY A 444 -0.21 14.81 7.48
N ARG A 445 -0.84 15.72 8.27
CA ARG A 445 -0.43 16.05 9.64
C ARG A 445 -0.45 14.87 10.62
N ASP A 446 -1.24 13.85 10.35
CA ASP A 446 -1.40 12.65 11.16
C ASP A 446 -0.40 11.53 10.81
N ARG A 447 0.47 11.76 9.81
CA ARG A 447 1.40 10.76 9.29
C ARG A 447 2.74 10.76 10.02
N TYR A 448 3.40 9.61 9.97
CA TYR A 448 4.72 9.39 10.56
C TYR A 448 5.77 9.09 9.49
N MET A 449 6.96 9.66 9.66
CA MET A 449 8.16 9.35 8.86
C MET A 449 9.17 8.56 9.69
N LEU A 450 10.19 7.99 9.04
CA LEU A 450 11.33 7.40 9.74
C LEU A 450 12.02 8.48 10.58
N ASN A 451 12.52 8.11 11.76
CA ASN A 451 13.32 9.00 12.57
C ASN A 451 14.65 9.30 11.83
N PRO A 452 14.88 10.55 11.40
CA PRO A 452 16.05 10.88 10.59
C PRO A 452 17.34 10.94 11.42
N ALA A 453 17.24 10.83 12.75
CA ALA A 453 18.39 10.79 13.65
C ALA A 453 19.43 9.79 13.18
N VAL A 454 20.67 10.27 13.05
CA VAL A 454 21.84 9.47 12.64
C VAL A 454 21.79 8.11 13.35
N PRO A 455 21.57 7.01 12.62
CA PRO A 455 21.21 5.77 13.26
C PRO A 455 22.45 5.07 13.81
N SER A 456 22.39 4.63 15.07
CA SER A 456 23.37 3.71 15.62
C SER A 456 23.24 2.33 14.96
N ALA A 457 24.27 1.49 15.07
CA ALA A 457 24.20 0.11 14.58
C ALA A 457 23.06 -0.71 15.23
N GLU A 458 22.70 -0.39 16.48
CA GLU A 458 21.56 -0.97 17.18
C GLU A 458 20.24 -0.47 16.57
N ARG A 459 20.10 0.83 16.34
CA ARG A 459 18.91 1.41 15.73
C ARG A 459 18.67 0.92 14.30
N LEU A 460 19.73 0.69 13.52
CA LEU A 460 19.59 0.05 12.20
C LEU A 460 19.03 -1.38 12.30
N ARG A 461 19.37 -2.14 13.36
CA ARG A 461 18.79 -3.48 13.60
C ARG A 461 17.32 -3.39 13.99
N ASP A 462 16.95 -2.36 14.74
CA ASP A 462 15.55 -2.10 15.06
C ASP A 462 14.78 -1.76 13.76
N PHE A 463 15.32 -0.94 12.85
CA PHE A 463 14.69 -0.72 11.55
C PHE A 463 14.57 -2.00 10.70
N GLU A 464 15.58 -2.88 10.71
CA GLU A 464 15.51 -4.21 10.08
C GLU A 464 14.39 -5.07 10.69
N LEU A 465 14.27 -5.09 12.01
CA LEU A 465 13.21 -5.84 12.69
C LEU A 465 11.83 -5.26 12.35
N MET A 466 11.67 -3.93 12.35
CA MET A 466 10.44 -3.26 11.92
C MET A 466 10.01 -3.71 10.52
N GLY A 467 10.94 -3.73 9.56
CA GLY A 467 10.67 -4.18 8.20
C GLY A 467 10.20 -5.65 8.13
N ALA A 468 10.83 -6.54 8.90
CA ALA A 468 10.40 -7.93 8.97
C ALA A 468 8.97 -8.06 9.51
N PHE A 469 8.62 -7.29 10.55
CA PHE A 469 7.26 -7.31 11.11
C PHE A 469 6.21 -6.72 10.18
N MET A 470 6.54 -5.70 9.39
CA MET A 470 5.68 -5.22 8.31
C MET A 470 5.41 -6.34 7.30
N GLY A 471 6.44 -7.13 6.96
CA GLY A 471 6.31 -8.31 6.12
C GLY A 471 5.45 -9.41 6.75
N VAL A 472 5.60 -9.66 8.05
CA VAL A 472 4.78 -10.62 8.81
C VAL A 472 3.31 -10.19 8.78
N ALA A 473 3.01 -8.92 9.03
CA ALA A 473 1.65 -8.39 8.99
C ALA A 473 0.97 -8.65 7.64
N ILE A 474 1.67 -8.36 6.54
CA ILE A 474 1.19 -8.60 5.17
C ILE A 474 0.98 -10.11 4.92
N ARG A 475 1.96 -10.96 5.26
CA ARG A 475 1.91 -12.41 5.00
C ARG A 475 0.89 -13.15 5.85
N SER A 476 0.69 -12.71 7.08
CA SER A 476 -0.31 -13.24 8.01
C SER A 476 -1.72 -12.68 7.77
N GLU A 477 -1.86 -11.70 6.88
CA GLU A 477 -3.11 -10.96 6.63
C GLU A 477 -3.68 -10.32 7.92
N VAL A 478 -2.78 -9.90 8.82
CA VAL A 478 -3.13 -9.18 10.05
C VAL A 478 -2.67 -7.74 9.90
N PRO A 479 -3.59 -6.78 9.73
CA PRO A 479 -3.26 -5.37 9.56
C PRO A 479 -2.39 -4.83 10.70
N LEU A 480 -1.31 -4.14 10.35
CA LEU A 480 -0.48 -3.38 11.27
C LEU A 480 -0.95 -1.91 11.22
N PRO A 481 -1.53 -1.35 12.30
CA PRO A 481 -2.19 -0.05 12.27
C PRO A 481 -1.18 1.11 12.32
N LEU A 482 -0.36 1.24 11.28
CA LEU A 482 0.56 2.35 11.08
C LEU A 482 -0.06 3.40 10.16
N VAL A 483 0.31 4.67 10.36
CA VAL A 483 -0.07 5.78 9.49
C VAL A 483 1.22 6.42 8.98
N LEU A 484 1.65 6.01 7.78
CA LEU A 484 3.00 6.30 7.28
C LEU A 484 2.99 7.42 6.24
N ALA A 485 4.05 8.22 6.19
CA ALA A 485 4.25 9.22 5.15
C ALA A 485 4.34 8.59 3.75
N SER A 486 3.86 9.29 2.72
CA SER A 486 3.91 8.84 1.32
C SER A 486 5.35 8.57 0.87
N THR A 487 6.30 9.42 1.28
CA THR A 487 7.73 9.26 0.98
C THR A 487 8.28 7.92 1.49
N LEU A 488 7.91 7.53 2.71
CA LEU A 488 8.27 6.23 3.27
C LEU A 488 7.61 5.09 2.49
N LEU A 489 6.30 5.16 2.26
CA LEU A 489 5.56 4.13 1.54
C LEU A 489 6.12 3.87 0.13
N LYS A 490 6.41 4.94 -0.61
CA LYS A 490 7.04 4.88 -1.94
C LYS A 490 8.44 4.27 -1.86
N GLY A 491 9.26 4.72 -0.91
CA GLY A 491 10.60 4.17 -0.69
C GLY A 491 10.60 2.66 -0.40
N LEU A 492 9.60 2.15 0.35
CA LEU A 492 9.51 0.72 0.68
C LEU A 492 9.25 -0.17 -0.54
N VAL A 493 8.60 0.35 -1.59
CA VAL A 493 8.35 -0.36 -2.86
C VAL A 493 9.30 0.05 -3.98
N GLY A 494 10.28 0.92 -3.70
CA GLY A 494 11.20 1.46 -4.72
C GLY A 494 10.47 2.33 -5.76
N GLU A 495 9.41 3.02 -5.36
CA GLU A 495 8.79 4.07 -6.16
C GLU A 495 9.55 5.38 -5.94
N PRO A 496 9.93 6.13 -7.00
CA PRO A 496 10.59 7.41 -6.85
C PRO A 496 9.75 8.41 -6.06
N THR A 497 10.38 9.09 -5.11
CA THR A 497 9.78 10.19 -4.34
C THR A 497 10.05 11.52 -5.04
N THR A 498 9.10 12.44 -4.91
CA THR A 498 9.20 13.79 -5.47
C THR A 498 9.11 14.84 -4.37
N LEU A 499 9.49 16.08 -4.68
CA LEU A 499 9.33 17.20 -3.77
C LEU A 499 7.85 17.43 -3.37
N ASP A 500 6.90 17.11 -4.25
CA ASP A 500 5.46 17.16 -3.95
C ASP A 500 5.03 16.09 -2.93
N ASP A 501 5.64 14.90 -2.97
CA ASP A 501 5.43 13.88 -1.94
C ASP A 501 5.97 14.34 -0.58
N TYR A 502 7.12 15.01 -0.58
CA TYR A 502 7.75 15.53 0.62
C TYR A 502 7.02 16.74 1.21
N GLU A 503 6.27 17.50 0.40
CA GLU A 503 5.41 18.59 0.87
C GLU A 503 4.39 18.12 1.91
N LEU A 504 3.88 16.89 1.77
CA LEU A 504 2.98 16.25 2.74
C LEU A 504 3.66 15.98 4.08
N CYS A 505 4.99 15.92 4.11
CA CYS A 505 5.79 15.81 5.32
C CYS A 505 6.16 17.19 5.90
N ASP A 506 6.69 18.08 5.06
CA ASP A 506 7.21 19.39 5.47
C ASP A 506 6.99 20.43 4.37
N LYS A 507 5.83 21.08 4.43
CA LYS A 507 5.44 22.12 3.49
C LYS A 507 6.37 23.33 3.58
N ALA A 508 6.77 23.71 4.79
CA ALA A 508 7.57 24.92 4.99
C ALA A 508 8.95 24.81 4.33
N LYS A 509 9.59 23.66 4.45
CA LYS A 509 10.89 23.38 3.83
C LYS A 509 10.75 23.29 2.30
N THR A 510 9.71 22.63 1.82
CA THR A 510 9.38 22.54 0.39
C THR A 510 9.12 23.93 -0.22
N ASP A 511 8.36 24.78 0.47
CA ASP A 511 8.09 26.16 0.06
C ASP A 511 9.35 27.02 0.04
N LEU A 512 10.28 26.80 0.98
CA LEU A 512 11.59 27.46 0.97
C LEU A 512 12.40 27.06 -0.26
N ILE A 513 12.48 25.76 -0.56
CA ILE A 513 13.19 25.23 -1.74
C ILE A 513 12.64 25.86 -3.02
N ARG A 514 11.32 25.85 -3.21
CA ARG A 514 10.68 26.43 -4.40
C ARG A 514 10.91 27.94 -4.51
N ARG A 515 10.79 28.69 -3.40
CA ARG A 515 11.05 30.14 -3.39
C ARG A 515 12.50 30.48 -3.74
N VAL A 516 13.47 29.74 -3.20
CA VAL A 516 14.89 29.95 -3.49
C VAL A 516 15.18 29.65 -4.96
N ARG A 517 14.68 28.52 -5.48
CA ARG A 517 14.87 28.10 -6.88
C ARG A 517 14.38 29.16 -7.87
N GLU A 518 13.16 29.63 -7.67
CA GLU A 518 12.49 30.61 -8.55
C GLU A 518 12.79 32.07 -8.18
N ALA A 519 13.63 32.31 -7.16
CA ALA A 519 13.91 33.63 -6.59
C ALA A 519 12.64 34.44 -6.25
N LEU A 520 11.66 33.84 -5.57
CA LEU A 520 10.39 34.49 -5.22
C LEU A 520 10.35 34.95 -3.76
N PRO A 521 9.79 36.13 -3.43
CA PRO A 521 9.65 36.55 -2.03
C PRO A 521 8.62 35.70 -1.27
N SER A 522 7.56 35.29 -1.95
CA SER A 522 6.48 34.43 -1.46
C SER A 522 5.98 33.53 -2.59
N LEU A 523 5.25 32.46 -2.26
CA LEU A 523 4.55 31.63 -3.25
C LEU A 523 3.14 32.15 -3.56
N GLU A 524 2.87 33.43 -3.26
CA GLU A 524 1.58 34.05 -3.59
C GLU A 524 1.47 34.26 -5.10
N ILE A 525 0.26 34.11 -5.62
CA ILE A 525 0.02 34.24 -7.05
C ILE A 525 0.25 35.69 -7.50
N GLY A 526 1.06 35.85 -8.53
CA GLY A 526 1.46 37.17 -9.04
C GLY A 526 2.74 37.72 -8.40
N ALA A 527 3.36 36.99 -7.46
CA ALA A 527 4.72 37.29 -7.02
C ALA A 527 5.67 37.28 -8.22
N SER A 528 6.40 38.38 -8.38
CA SER A 528 7.41 38.50 -9.43
C SER A 528 8.76 38.00 -8.91
N PRO A 529 9.59 37.36 -9.75
CA PRO A 529 10.95 37.00 -9.38
C PRO A 529 11.73 38.23 -8.91
N LEU A 530 12.49 38.05 -7.83
CA LEU A 530 13.43 39.01 -7.28
C LEU A 530 14.63 39.14 -8.22
N ASP A 531 15.15 40.36 -8.31
CA ASP A 531 16.49 40.58 -8.85
C ASP A 531 17.56 40.10 -7.84
N ALA A 532 18.82 40.14 -8.27
CA ALA A 532 19.92 39.64 -7.47
C ALA A 532 20.12 40.42 -6.16
N GLU A 533 19.94 41.74 -6.19
CA GLU A 533 20.13 42.62 -5.04
C GLU A 533 19.07 42.35 -3.98
N LEU A 534 17.79 42.33 -4.36
CA LEU A 534 16.68 42.04 -3.46
C LEU A 534 16.70 40.61 -2.93
N PHE A 535 17.15 39.64 -3.74
CA PHE A 535 17.33 38.27 -3.27
C PHE A 535 18.39 38.18 -2.19
N ASP A 536 19.56 38.78 -2.41
CA ASP A 536 20.67 38.73 -1.45
C ASP A 536 20.26 39.43 -0.14
N ASP A 537 19.55 40.56 -0.20
CA ASP A 537 19.01 41.27 0.98
C ASP A 537 18.03 40.40 1.80
N ILE A 538 17.25 39.53 1.15
CA ILE A 538 16.26 38.67 1.82
C ILE A 538 16.91 37.38 2.36
N TYR A 539 17.73 36.72 1.54
CA TYR A 539 18.18 35.35 1.79
C TYR A 539 19.60 35.26 2.34
N SER A 540 20.54 36.11 1.90
CA SER A 540 21.97 35.95 2.21
C SER A 540 22.28 36.14 3.70
N ASP A 541 21.51 37.00 4.39
CA ASP A 541 21.66 37.25 5.82
C ASP A 541 20.96 36.20 6.69
N GLN A 542 19.94 35.52 6.15
CA GLN A 542 19.09 34.59 6.89
C GLN A 542 19.47 33.12 6.68
N PHE A 543 20.02 32.79 5.50
CA PHE A 543 20.26 31.42 5.08
C PHE A 543 21.69 31.21 4.58
N ASN A 544 22.19 30.01 4.83
CA ASN A 544 23.48 29.52 4.35
C ASN A 544 23.29 28.14 3.71
N PHE A 545 24.39 27.49 3.32
CA PHE A 545 24.38 26.11 2.81
C PHE A 545 24.27 25.08 3.94
N ALA A 546 23.42 25.33 4.93
CA ALA A 546 23.01 24.34 5.93
C ALA A 546 21.50 24.36 6.12
N LEU A 547 20.89 23.18 6.18
CA LEU A 547 19.44 23.01 6.30
C LEU A 547 19.11 22.29 7.60
N LEU A 548 17.99 22.66 8.22
CA LEU A 548 17.50 21.97 9.42
C LEU A 548 17.04 20.55 9.05
N THR A 549 17.55 19.55 9.77
CA THR A 549 17.10 18.16 9.66
C THR A 549 15.64 18.04 10.10
N SER A 550 14.91 17.06 9.59
CA SER A 550 13.54 16.75 10.00
C SER A 550 13.48 16.03 11.35
N GLU A 551 14.58 15.93 12.10
CA GLU A 551 14.64 15.28 13.40
C GLU A 551 13.81 16.02 14.46
N LEU A 552 13.48 15.35 15.56
CA LEU A 552 12.81 15.99 16.69
C LEU A 552 13.73 16.99 17.42
N ARG A 553 15.04 16.83 17.30
CA ARG A 553 16.05 17.77 17.81
C ARG A 553 16.50 18.68 16.67
N ALA A 554 16.66 19.96 16.96
CA ALA A 554 17.12 20.94 15.98
C ALA A 554 18.61 20.72 15.65
N HIS A 555 18.89 19.97 14.58
CA HIS A 555 20.22 19.76 14.02
C HIS A 555 20.30 20.35 12.60
N TYR A 556 21.47 20.87 12.21
CA TYR A 556 21.70 21.41 10.86
C TYR A 556 22.63 20.48 10.06
N HIS A 557 22.19 20.10 8.87
CA HIS A 557 23.00 19.37 7.89
C HIS A 557 23.67 20.37 6.92
N GLU A 558 24.98 20.29 6.72
CA GLU A 558 25.67 21.10 5.71
C GLU A 558 25.43 20.51 4.32
N LEU A 559 24.83 21.28 3.41
CA LEU A 559 24.55 20.86 2.02
C LEU A 559 25.82 20.68 1.19
N ARG A 560 26.90 21.38 1.58
CA ARG A 560 28.25 21.23 1.03
C ARG A 560 29.29 21.47 2.12
N PRO A 561 30.54 21.01 1.97
CA PRO A 561 31.60 21.24 2.96
C PRO A 561 31.79 22.74 3.27
N GLY A 562 31.72 23.11 4.55
CA GLY A 562 31.81 24.51 5.00
C GLY A 562 30.56 25.34 4.69
N GLY A 563 29.45 24.67 4.39
CA GLY A 563 28.20 25.29 3.98
C GLY A 563 27.61 26.21 5.04
N ARG A 564 27.83 25.93 6.34
CA ARG A 564 27.37 26.78 7.44
C ARG A 564 27.99 28.19 7.44
N HIS A 565 29.14 28.34 6.81
CA HIS A 565 29.83 29.64 6.67
C HIS A 565 29.67 30.26 5.29
N THR A 566 28.91 29.62 4.40
CA THR A 566 28.72 30.10 3.04
C THR A 566 27.30 30.63 2.87
N PRO A 567 27.11 31.95 2.70
CA PRO A 567 25.78 32.53 2.58
C PRO A 567 25.08 32.10 1.28
N LEU A 568 23.75 32.10 1.30
CA LEU A 568 22.91 31.85 0.14
C LEU A 568 22.76 33.12 -0.70
N THR A 569 23.48 33.19 -1.82
CA THR A 569 23.43 34.31 -2.78
C THR A 569 22.68 33.96 -4.06
N TYR A 570 22.19 34.96 -4.79
CA TYR A 570 21.41 34.79 -6.02
C TYR A 570 22.07 33.86 -7.06
N PRO A 571 23.41 33.94 -7.33
CA PRO A 571 24.05 33.05 -8.29
C PRO A 571 24.06 31.57 -7.88
N CYS A 572 24.00 31.28 -6.58
CA CYS A 572 24.09 29.91 -6.06
C CYS A 572 22.73 29.31 -5.66
N ARG A 573 21.62 30.01 -5.90
CA ARG A 573 20.26 29.58 -5.52
C ARG A 573 19.85 28.22 -6.12
N HIS A 574 20.22 27.95 -7.38
CA HIS A 574 19.90 26.68 -8.04
C HIS A 574 20.69 25.53 -7.45
N GLU A 575 21.99 25.72 -7.24
CA GLU A 575 22.84 24.75 -6.53
C GLU A 575 22.29 24.46 -5.13
N TRP A 576 21.94 25.50 -4.38
CA TRP A 576 21.35 25.35 -3.05
C TRP A 576 20.03 24.58 -3.09
N ALA A 577 19.14 24.91 -4.04
CA ALA A 577 17.84 24.26 -4.16
C ALA A 577 17.97 22.79 -4.56
N ASP A 578 18.87 22.46 -5.50
CA ASP A 578 19.16 21.08 -5.90
C ASP A 578 19.74 20.26 -4.75
N LEU A 579 20.72 20.80 -4.02
CA LEU A 579 21.30 20.12 -2.86
C LEU A 579 20.30 19.97 -1.71
N ALA A 580 19.44 20.96 -1.48
CA ALA A 580 18.41 20.90 -0.46
C ALA A 580 17.33 19.87 -0.80
N GLU A 581 16.89 19.81 -2.07
CA GLU A 581 15.93 18.82 -2.57
C GLU A 581 16.50 17.40 -2.47
N GLU A 582 17.73 17.19 -2.94
CA GLU A 582 18.43 15.91 -2.81
C GLU A 582 18.51 15.47 -1.34
N PHE A 583 18.93 16.38 -0.45
CA PHE A 583 19.05 16.07 0.97
C PHE A 583 17.71 15.67 1.61
N VAL A 584 16.61 16.38 1.34
CA VAL A 584 15.31 16.08 1.99
C VAL A 584 14.68 14.79 1.49
N LEU A 585 14.90 14.43 0.22
CA LEU A 585 14.40 13.18 -0.34
C LEU A 585 15.20 11.96 0.15
N HIS A 586 16.49 12.16 0.48
CA HIS A 586 17.43 11.10 0.87
C HIS A 586 17.84 11.12 2.36
N GLU A 587 17.21 11.96 3.19
CA GLU A 587 17.55 12.15 4.61
C GLU A 587 17.52 10.85 5.42
N CYS A 588 16.68 9.88 5.02
CA CYS A 588 16.44 8.64 5.74
C CYS A 588 16.89 7.37 4.99
N ASP A 589 17.77 7.48 3.98
CA ASP A 589 18.13 6.35 3.11
C ASP A 589 18.72 5.14 3.87
N ALA A 590 19.57 5.38 4.86
CA ALA A 590 20.17 4.30 5.65
C ALA A 590 19.12 3.53 6.46
N GLN A 591 18.16 4.25 7.05
CA GLN A 591 17.03 3.71 7.79
C GLN A 591 16.09 2.98 6.83
N LEU A 592 15.74 3.57 5.70
CA LEU A 592 14.88 2.96 4.69
C LEU A 592 15.48 1.67 4.14
N ALA A 593 16.78 1.66 3.85
CA ALA A 593 17.50 0.47 3.43
C ALA A 593 17.45 -0.63 4.50
N ALA A 594 17.57 -0.28 5.79
CA ALA A 594 17.41 -1.23 6.88
C ALA A 594 16.00 -1.84 6.93
N VAL A 595 14.95 -1.02 6.79
CA VAL A 595 13.56 -1.53 6.73
C VAL A 595 13.37 -2.45 5.52
N ARG A 596 13.90 -2.07 4.35
CA ARG A 596 13.84 -2.90 3.13
C ARG A 596 14.57 -4.24 3.30
N ARG A 597 15.73 -4.27 3.97
CA ARG A 597 16.43 -5.52 4.31
C ARG A 597 15.55 -6.42 5.16
N GLY A 598 14.90 -5.86 6.17
CA GLY A 598 13.93 -6.57 7.01
C GLY A 598 12.77 -7.17 6.22
N LEU A 599 12.15 -6.35 5.34
CA LEU A 599 11.08 -6.78 4.46
C LEU A 599 11.53 -7.93 3.55
N SER A 600 12.75 -7.89 3.01
CA SER A 600 13.28 -8.92 2.11
C SER A 600 13.38 -10.30 2.74
N ALA A 601 13.53 -10.38 4.08
CA ALA A 601 13.55 -11.66 4.78
C ALA A 601 12.19 -12.37 4.76
N ILE A 602 11.10 -11.61 4.56
CA ILE A 602 9.73 -12.11 4.68
C ILE A 602 8.95 -12.01 3.37
N LEU A 603 9.19 -11.00 2.54
CA LEU A 603 8.47 -10.71 1.30
C LEU A 603 9.41 -10.77 0.08
N PRO A 604 8.92 -11.23 -1.09
CA PRO A 604 9.69 -11.16 -2.32
C PRO A 604 9.76 -9.72 -2.84
N LEU A 605 10.85 -9.00 -2.57
CA LEU A 605 10.99 -7.57 -2.90
C LEU A 605 10.80 -7.27 -4.39
N GLY A 606 11.25 -8.14 -5.30
CA GLY A 606 11.03 -7.94 -6.74
C GLY A 606 9.54 -7.79 -7.06
N VAL A 607 8.68 -8.61 -6.46
CA VAL A 607 7.22 -8.53 -6.63
C VAL A 607 6.65 -7.24 -6.03
N MET A 608 7.28 -6.67 -5.00
CA MET A 608 6.86 -5.38 -4.44
C MET A 608 7.09 -4.21 -5.41
N SER A 609 8.03 -4.33 -6.35
CA SER A 609 8.36 -3.24 -7.29
C SER A 609 7.22 -2.88 -8.25
N VAL A 610 6.23 -3.75 -8.44
CA VAL A 610 5.05 -3.45 -9.29
C VAL A 610 3.91 -2.79 -8.50
N LEU A 611 4.07 -2.62 -7.17
CA LEU A 611 3.11 -1.96 -6.30
C LEU A 611 3.42 -0.47 -6.18
N THR A 612 2.38 0.36 -6.07
CA THR A 612 2.53 1.75 -5.61
C THR A 612 2.65 1.81 -4.09
N GLY A 613 3.16 2.93 -3.56
CA GLY A 613 3.21 3.16 -2.11
C GLY A 613 1.82 3.03 -1.44
N ALA A 614 0.76 3.52 -2.09
CA ALA A 614 -0.61 3.43 -1.57
C ALA A 614 -1.15 1.99 -1.56
N GLU A 615 -0.82 1.19 -2.58
CA GLU A 615 -1.19 -0.24 -2.62
C GLU A 615 -0.44 -1.04 -1.54
N PHE A 616 0.81 -0.69 -1.28
CA PHE A 616 1.57 -1.26 -0.17
C PHE A 616 0.96 -0.88 1.20
N GLU A 617 0.60 0.39 1.39
CA GLU A 617 -0.11 0.85 2.60
C GLU A 617 -1.39 0.04 2.83
N ARG A 618 -2.17 -0.17 1.77
CA ARG A 618 -3.39 -0.99 1.81
C ARG A 618 -3.11 -2.43 2.25
N LEU A 619 -2.06 -3.07 1.73
CA LEU A 619 -1.67 -4.43 2.13
C LEU A 619 -1.22 -4.50 3.59
N LEU A 620 -0.48 -3.49 4.05
CA LEU A 620 0.08 -3.44 5.40
C LEU A 620 -0.96 -3.10 6.47
N THR A 621 -1.75 -2.08 6.21
CA THR A 621 -2.62 -1.42 7.21
C THR A 621 -4.09 -1.79 7.05
N GLY A 622 -4.45 -2.45 5.95
CA GLY A 622 -5.83 -2.82 5.65
C GLY A 622 -6.70 -1.67 5.12
N ASP A 623 -7.98 -1.96 4.91
CA ASP A 623 -8.96 -0.98 4.43
C ASP A 623 -9.55 -0.23 5.65
N GLY A 624 -9.39 1.10 5.65
CA GLY A 624 -10.00 2.00 6.65
C GLY A 624 -11.48 2.25 6.39
N ASP A 625 -11.84 2.50 5.13
CA ASP A 625 -13.23 2.58 4.67
C ASP A 625 -13.62 1.28 3.96
N TRP A 626 -13.90 0.24 4.74
CA TRP A 626 -14.33 -1.04 4.21
C TRP A 626 -15.81 -1.01 3.80
N LYS A 627 -16.12 -1.79 2.76
CA LYS A 627 -17.49 -1.92 2.25
C LYS A 627 -18.24 -2.94 3.08
N VAL A 628 -19.40 -2.54 3.61
CA VAL A 628 -20.25 -3.46 4.40
C VAL A 628 -20.71 -4.64 3.56
N SER A 629 -20.90 -4.47 2.25
CA SER A 629 -21.20 -5.55 1.33
C SER A 629 -20.11 -6.64 1.30
N ASP A 630 -18.83 -6.29 1.45
CA ASP A 630 -17.74 -7.26 1.49
C ASP A 630 -17.70 -8.00 2.83
N LEU A 631 -17.96 -7.30 3.95
CA LEU A 631 -18.10 -7.95 5.26
C LEU A 631 -19.31 -8.89 5.30
N LYS A 632 -20.46 -8.47 4.74
CA LYS A 632 -21.69 -9.28 4.63
C LYS A 632 -21.45 -10.60 3.90
N LYS A 633 -20.68 -10.58 2.79
CA LYS A 633 -20.34 -11.80 2.01
C LYS A 633 -19.61 -12.85 2.84
N ASN A 634 -18.83 -12.40 3.83
CA ASN A 634 -18.02 -13.27 4.68
C ASN A 634 -18.63 -13.48 6.07
N ALA A 635 -19.85 -12.97 6.34
CA ALA A 635 -20.49 -13.11 7.64
C ALA A 635 -21.27 -14.43 7.77
N ARG A 636 -21.30 -14.98 8.98
CA ARG A 636 -22.13 -16.13 9.38
C ARG A 636 -23.13 -15.68 10.43
N VAL A 637 -24.41 -15.88 10.13
CA VAL A 637 -25.50 -15.62 11.08
C VAL A 637 -25.96 -16.94 11.67
N GLU A 638 -25.76 -17.13 12.97
CA GLU A 638 -26.27 -18.29 13.70
C GLU A 638 -27.76 -18.13 13.97
N GLU A 639 -28.49 -19.24 13.95
CA GLU A 639 -29.94 -19.24 14.22
C GLU A 639 -30.75 -18.21 13.38
N ALA A 640 -30.33 -17.96 12.13
CA ALA A 640 -30.93 -16.98 11.23
C ALA A 640 -32.44 -17.18 10.94
N HIS A 641 -32.99 -18.34 11.30
CA HIS A 641 -34.42 -18.65 11.20
C HIS A 641 -35.27 -17.96 12.29
N LYS A 642 -34.65 -17.45 13.37
CA LYS A 642 -35.34 -16.70 14.43
C LYS A 642 -35.70 -15.29 13.94
N PRO A 643 -36.99 -14.92 13.86
CA PRO A 643 -37.41 -13.64 13.26
C PRO A 643 -36.86 -12.40 13.98
N GLU A 644 -36.79 -12.44 15.31
CA GLU A 644 -36.26 -11.34 16.13
C GLU A 644 -34.75 -11.14 15.92
N HIS A 645 -33.99 -12.23 15.83
CA HIS A 645 -32.56 -12.17 15.54
C HIS A 645 -32.30 -11.70 14.11
N ALA A 646 -33.04 -12.21 13.13
CA ALA A 646 -32.93 -11.77 11.73
C ALA A 646 -33.18 -10.25 11.57
N LYS A 647 -34.15 -9.70 12.31
CA LYS A 647 -34.40 -8.25 12.34
C LYS A 647 -33.24 -7.48 12.98
N ALA A 648 -32.74 -7.93 14.13
CA ALA A 648 -31.58 -7.30 14.77
C ALA A 648 -30.35 -7.30 13.85
N VAL A 649 -30.11 -8.39 13.12
CA VAL A 649 -29.03 -8.49 12.12
C VAL A 649 -29.25 -7.52 10.96
N ALA A 650 -30.48 -7.37 10.46
CA ALA A 650 -30.79 -6.39 9.42
C ALA A 650 -30.51 -4.96 9.90
N HIS A 651 -30.92 -4.62 11.12
CA HIS A 651 -30.64 -3.33 11.74
C HIS A 651 -29.15 -3.05 11.92
N LEU A 652 -28.37 -4.07 12.32
CA LEU A 652 -26.90 -3.97 12.38
C LEU A 652 -26.32 -3.64 11.01
N TRP A 653 -26.78 -4.31 9.95
CA TRP A 653 -26.30 -4.05 8.60
C TRP A 653 -26.63 -2.65 8.08
N GLU A 654 -27.86 -2.19 8.30
CA GLU A 654 -28.29 -0.83 7.96
C GLU A 654 -27.47 0.21 8.73
N MET A 655 -27.26 -0.01 10.03
CA MET A 655 -26.45 0.85 10.87
C MET A 655 -25.01 0.95 10.35
N LEU A 656 -24.38 -0.17 9.99
CA LEU A 656 -23.02 -0.20 9.46
C LEU A 656 -22.89 0.51 8.10
N ASP A 657 -23.91 0.41 7.24
CA ASP A 657 -23.94 1.10 5.94
C ASP A 657 -24.01 2.64 6.10
N GLU A 658 -24.62 3.11 7.19
CA GLU A 658 -24.77 4.54 7.53
C GLU A 658 -23.62 5.10 8.40
N MET A 659 -22.67 4.26 8.83
CA MET A 659 -21.55 4.70 9.68
C MET A 659 -20.51 5.50 8.89
N SER A 660 -19.97 6.55 9.52
CA SER A 660 -18.79 7.24 9.00
C SER A 660 -17.54 6.34 9.05
N VAL A 661 -16.46 6.77 8.38
CA VAL A 661 -15.19 6.02 8.39
C VAL A 661 -14.64 5.87 9.82
N GLU A 662 -14.81 6.89 10.66
CA GLU A 662 -14.40 6.90 12.07
C GLU A 662 -15.23 5.90 12.90
N GLU A 663 -16.54 5.88 12.70
CA GLU A 663 -17.44 4.94 13.39
C GLU A 663 -17.17 3.49 12.96
N LYS A 664 -16.90 3.26 11.66
CA LYS A 664 -16.47 1.94 11.16
C LYS A 664 -15.16 1.48 11.80
N ALA A 665 -14.21 2.37 12.04
CA ALA A 665 -12.96 2.04 12.73
C ALA A 665 -13.20 1.64 14.20
N LEU A 666 -14.10 2.34 14.90
CA LEU A 666 -14.53 1.99 16.26
C LEU A 666 -15.21 0.61 16.30
N PHE A 667 -16.07 0.31 15.32
CA PHE A 667 -16.69 -1.01 15.19
C PHE A 667 -15.65 -2.12 15.02
N CYS A 668 -14.63 -1.90 14.16
CA CYS A 668 -13.57 -2.88 13.97
C CYS A 668 -12.82 -3.15 15.28
N ARG A 669 -12.47 -2.09 16.02
CA ARG A 669 -11.78 -2.19 17.31
C ARG A 669 -12.61 -2.97 18.32
N PHE A 670 -13.91 -2.66 18.42
CA PHE A 670 -14.85 -3.38 19.27
C PHE A 670 -14.97 -4.87 18.89
N ALA A 671 -15.16 -5.18 17.61
CA ALA A 671 -15.48 -6.53 17.15
C ALA A 671 -14.25 -7.44 16.97
N ARG A 672 -13.08 -6.88 16.63
CA ARG A 672 -11.87 -7.62 16.21
C ARG A 672 -10.61 -7.25 16.99
N GLY A 673 -10.64 -6.20 17.80
CA GLY A 673 -9.45 -5.63 18.48
C GLY A 673 -8.67 -4.62 17.63
N SER A 674 -8.81 -4.66 16.31
CA SER A 674 -8.07 -3.80 15.37
C SER A 674 -8.96 -2.73 14.73
N SER A 675 -8.44 -1.54 14.49
CA SER A 675 -9.17 -0.40 13.89
C SER A 675 -9.38 -0.48 12.37
N ARG A 676 -8.86 -1.52 11.71
CA ARG A 676 -8.90 -1.69 10.25
C ARG A 676 -9.40 -3.08 9.87
N MET A 677 -9.92 -3.26 8.66
CA MET A 677 -10.22 -4.58 8.10
C MET A 677 -9.11 -5.04 7.15
N PRO A 678 -8.82 -6.35 7.00
CA PRO A 678 -8.02 -6.83 5.89
C PRO A 678 -8.63 -6.39 4.54
N PRO A 679 -7.81 -6.19 3.49
CA PRO A 679 -8.30 -5.71 2.20
C PRO A 679 -9.48 -6.52 1.66
N GLY A 680 -10.60 -5.83 1.39
CA GLY A 680 -11.85 -6.44 0.93
C GLY A 680 -12.49 -7.43 1.92
N CYS A 681 -12.19 -7.31 3.22
CA CYS A 681 -12.63 -8.22 4.28
C CYS A 681 -12.30 -9.70 4.02
N LYS A 682 -11.28 -9.98 3.20
CA LYS A 682 -10.88 -11.36 2.86
C LYS A 682 -10.22 -12.04 4.05
N GLY A 683 -10.38 -13.37 4.14
CA GLY A 683 -9.74 -14.18 5.17
C GLY A 683 -10.34 -14.04 6.58
N ILE A 684 -11.33 -13.17 6.78
CA ILE A 684 -12.05 -12.98 8.05
C ILE A 684 -13.53 -13.39 7.91
N MET A 685 -14.14 -13.85 9.00
CA MET A 685 -15.56 -14.21 9.06
C MET A 685 -16.18 -13.61 10.32
N LEU A 686 -17.11 -12.66 10.15
CA LEU A 686 -17.90 -12.13 11.27
C LEU A 686 -18.97 -13.16 11.66
N ILE A 687 -19.00 -13.59 12.91
CA ILE A 687 -20.04 -14.48 13.42
C ILE A 687 -21.04 -13.67 14.23
N LEU A 688 -22.31 -13.68 13.83
CA LEU A 688 -23.42 -13.05 14.55
C LEU A 688 -24.22 -14.14 15.25
N ARG A 689 -24.21 -14.13 16.58
CA ARG A 689 -24.92 -15.11 17.42
C ARG A 689 -26.03 -14.39 18.18
N PRO A 690 -27.24 -14.95 18.32
CA PRO A 690 -28.28 -14.33 19.12
C PRO A 690 -27.86 -14.27 20.59
N ASN A 691 -28.00 -13.10 21.21
CA ASN A 691 -28.02 -13.01 22.67
C ASN A 691 -29.43 -13.38 23.15
N SER A 692 -29.51 -14.23 24.18
CA SER A 692 -30.77 -14.63 24.83
C SER A 692 -31.30 -13.60 25.83
N ASP A 693 -30.49 -12.58 26.15
CA ASP A 693 -30.87 -11.46 27.00
C ASP A 693 -31.81 -10.48 26.28
N GLY A 694 -32.44 -9.58 27.04
CA GLY A 694 -33.38 -8.58 26.52
C GLY A 694 -32.74 -7.53 25.61
N PRO A 695 -33.54 -6.76 24.84
CA PRO A 695 -33.05 -5.70 23.94
C PRO A 695 -32.37 -4.53 24.67
N GLU A 696 -32.52 -4.41 25.99
CA GLU A 696 -31.87 -3.39 26.81
C GLU A 696 -30.36 -3.61 27.00
N TYR A 697 -29.87 -4.83 26.74
CA TYR A 697 -28.47 -5.20 26.92
C TYR A 697 -27.58 -4.68 25.79
N LEU A 698 -26.29 -4.49 26.09
CA LEU A 698 -25.27 -4.10 25.11
C LEU A 698 -24.84 -5.32 24.29
N PRO A 699 -24.36 -5.12 23.04
CA PRO A 699 -23.76 -6.21 22.28
C PRO A 699 -22.45 -6.64 22.96
N VAL A 700 -22.12 -7.92 22.90
CA VAL A 700 -20.87 -8.46 23.45
C VAL A 700 -20.01 -9.00 22.33
N ALA A 701 -18.81 -8.48 22.17
CA ALA A 701 -17.85 -8.96 21.19
C ALA A 701 -16.86 -9.95 21.83
N HIS A 702 -16.62 -11.04 21.11
CA HIS A 702 -15.55 -12.00 21.38
C HIS A 702 -14.49 -11.80 20.29
N THR A 703 -13.62 -10.82 20.52
CA THR A 703 -12.64 -10.33 19.53
C THR A 703 -11.75 -11.42 18.95
N CYS A 704 -11.45 -12.46 19.74
CA CYS A 704 -10.64 -13.60 19.33
C CYS A 704 -11.22 -14.37 18.13
N PHE A 705 -12.56 -14.47 18.08
CA PHE A 705 -13.31 -15.22 17.07
C PHE A 705 -14.03 -14.33 16.07
N PHE A 706 -13.84 -13.01 16.18
CA PHE A 706 -14.61 -12.01 15.44
C PHE A 706 -16.13 -12.32 15.51
N LEU A 707 -16.61 -12.57 16.72
CA LEU A 707 -17.97 -12.98 17.01
C LEU A 707 -18.68 -11.90 17.84
N ILE A 708 -19.94 -11.62 17.53
CA ILE A 708 -20.79 -10.71 18.29
C ILE A 708 -22.03 -11.43 18.76
N ASP A 709 -22.26 -11.44 20.08
CA ASP A 709 -23.55 -11.77 20.68
C ASP A 709 -24.45 -10.55 20.53
N LEU A 710 -25.46 -10.69 19.68
CA LEU A 710 -26.34 -9.60 19.26
C LEU A 710 -27.70 -9.72 19.97
N PRO A 711 -28.04 -8.79 20.88
CA PRO A 711 -29.36 -8.72 21.49
C PRO A 711 -30.46 -8.48 20.46
N PRO A 712 -31.71 -8.86 20.78
CA PRO A 712 -32.86 -8.78 19.86
C PRO A 712 -33.36 -7.33 19.73
N TYR A 713 -32.51 -6.42 19.22
CA TYR A 713 -32.86 -5.01 19.04
C TYR A 713 -34.07 -4.84 18.13
N THR A 714 -35.04 -4.07 18.63
CA THR A 714 -36.35 -3.92 18.00
C THR A 714 -36.40 -2.81 16.95
N SER A 715 -35.42 -1.92 16.94
CA SER A 715 -35.26 -0.86 15.94
C SER A 715 -33.79 -0.58 15.62
N LYS A 716 -33.55 0.07 14.47
CA LYS A 716 -32.22 0.51 14.03
C LYS A 716 -31.61 1.53 14.99
N GLU A 717 -32.42 2.45 15.50
CA GLU A 717 -32.00 3.50 16.43
C GLU A 717 -31.49 2.90 17.74
N MET A 718 -32.19 1.90 18.28
CA MET A 718 -31.76 1.17 19.47
C MET A 718 -30.47 0.40 19.19
N CYS A 719 -30.37 -0.28 18.05
CA CYS A 719 -29.15 -0.97 17.65
C CYS A 719 -27.95 0.00 17.62
N ARG A 720 -28.12 1.16 16.95
CA ARG A 720 -27.08 2.21 16.86
C ARG A 720 -26.68 2.76 18.22
N GLU A 721 -27.65 3.13 19.06
CA GLU A 721 -27.39 3.65 20.41
C GLU A 721 -26.57 2.64 21.23
N LYS A 722 -26.98 1.37 21.25
CA LYS A 722 -26.33 0.32 22.05
C LYS A 722 -24.94 -0.02 21.52
N PHE A 723 -24.75 -0.09 20.20
CA PHE A 723 -23.43 -0.27 19.61
C PHE A 723 -22.51 0.91 19.90
N LEU A 724 -22.96 2.16 19.74
CA LEU A 724 -22.13 3.33 20.05
C LEU A 724 -21.70 3.34 21.52
N ILE A 725 -22.61 3.03 22.45
CA ILE A 725 -22.28 2.89 23.87
C ILE A 725 -21.22 1.79 24.05
N ALA A 726 -21.40 0.61 23.47
CA ALA A 726 -20.45 -0.49 23.61
C ALA A 726 -19.07 -0.16 22.99
N MET A 727 -19.04 0.44 21.81
CA MET A 727 -17.80 0.79 21.10
C MET A 727 -17.01 1.89 21.82
N HIS A 728 -17.67 2.93 22.33
CA HIS A 728 -16.99 4.02 23.04
C HIS A 728 -16.55 3.65 24.46
N ASN A 729 -17.24 2.71 25.12
CA ASN A 729 -16.88 2.23 26.46
C ASN A 729 -16.01 0.97 26.44
N CYS A 730 -15.80 0.35 25.27
CA CYS A 730 -14.78 -0.67 25.08
C CYS A 730 -13.41 0.00 24.98
N VAL A 731 -12.81 0.21 26.14
CA VAL A 731 -11.40 0.53 26.24
C VAL A 731 -10.65 -0.77 25.94
N THR A 732 -10.19 -0.98 24.69
CA THR A 732 -8.88 -1.63 24.52
C THR A 732 -7.96 -0.91 25.49
N GLN A 733 -7.23 -1.62 26.35
CA GLN A 733 -6.26 -1.03 27.29
C GLN A 733 -5.24 -0.15 26.55
N GLU A 734 -5.65 1.03 26.12
CA GLU A 734 -4.81 2.20 25.95
C GLU A 734 -4.46 2.54 27.39
N LEU A 735 -3.37 1.88 27.83
CA LEU A 735 -2.73 2.05 29.12
C LEU A 735 -2.65 3.55 29.43
N VAL A 736 -3.47 3.96 30.41
CA VAL A 736 -3.39 5.23 31.12
C VAL A 736 -2.02 5.36 31.76
#